data_AF-A0A139XUL6-F1
#
_entry.id   AF-A0A139XUL6-F1
#
_cell.length_a   1.000
_cell.length_b   1.000
_cell.length_c   1.000
_cell.angle_alpha   90.00
_cell.angle_beta   90.00
_cell.angle_gamma   90.00
#
_symmetry.space_group_name_H-M   'P 1'
#
loop_
_entity.id
_entity.type
_entity.pdbx_description
1 polymer ?
#
loop_
_entity_poly.entity_id
_entity_poly.type
_entity_poly.pdbx_seq_one_letter_code
_entity_poly.pdbx_strand_id
1 'polypeptide(L)'
;MSLYLCRLKQLGVLSRLGGPDIKLAISSVSIGAPVRFDAAGARLQPGVGGSGDDQLLLPKHCREAHITYGAPLKVSFVRSDRRDGAALKKEVVVGMAPLMVRSKLCSTRGMSPAELQRAGEDVDDGGGYFIINGNERVIRFVVQQRTNFPIALKRPAFANRDAFCTPYAVLLRSQRYDGTSTSNILLDTEDGRCTYRILLNRQEYFCGFFLLLRCLAGNLSLAQLKAKLLEGCWDDAADATARSQLVEELWGQEATFADSDVLENRPLHQLGLLFWKAVHWLLRPGSSYEAAGTYVIRHFVLPHLSSWSEKFDMALLMYKKLRLLKQGKISAESLDSFAYQEVVLPGQILASVLKDALFSCLAKIRLHYLQEIRMLKNSGNDPTAAIYSNKFFDLATDRCCPEIAQKLSYFMATGNIRTTQLDLQQLSGWTVTADRLNVHRFLSHFRAVHRGQFFTTMKTTSVRKLLGETWGFLCPVHTPDGAPCGLLLHLTQSAAPVALPPDRRARASIRLFLHKHGVCVDLEGTSGLPPSDVGASARQAARPAVRGPTGVVAATSSASTFPLVVDGAVVCRLDRKDFAFWLETFRDLKSREAEDFKQHWEVVGFPHNGGNLESIFIFTFPGRLVRPVRHIESGRIEYIGPLMQPWAAIACRPSDVKRSDRLLRLHGPVVSEIVSSSVSTDSLASRFQALSVDSASQERHSEETGETGETGETGESGKRFPLIAANEASGTDALFSFSAPVKYEYVELKSSAFLSIAASLTPYSHHNQSPRNIYQCQMLKQTMGTPFHSIPFRHDNKAYRLITPQRPLVRTEDYRRFDFDDYPSGVNAVVAVMCYTGFDMEDAMILNKGSMERGAFHGCVYKSKVIDAAPASARAVGDKQ
;
A
#
# COMPACT_ATOMS: atom_id res chain seq x y z
N MET A 1 8.28 8.02 21.37
CA MET A 1 9.41 8.75 20.74
C MET A 1 10.23 9.41 21.85
N SER A 2 11.55 9.50 21.74
CA SER A 2 12.39 10.14 22.76
C SER A 2 13.54 10.93 22.16
N LEU A 3 13.87 12.06 22.77
CA LEU A 3 15.04 12.89 22.48
C LEU A 3 15.82 13.13 23.78
N TYR A 4 17.14 13.30 23.64
CA TYR A 4 18.03 13.55 24.77
C TYR A 4 18.60 14.97 24.70
N LEU A 5 18.84 15.56 25.87
CA LEU A 5 19.45 16.88 26.04
C LEU A 5 20.96 16.75 26.32
N CYS A 6 21.81 17.53 25.64
CA CYS A 6 23.18 17.76 26.15
C CYS A 6 23.87 19.04 25.69
N ARG A 7 24.92 19.35 26.46
CA ARG A 7 26.06 20.22 26.19
C ARG A 7 26.54 20.13 24.74
N LEU A 8 26.50 21.27 24.05
CA LEU A 8 27.54 21.63 23.10
C LEU A 8 28.79 22.02 23.89
N LYS A 9 29.91 21.33 23.67
CA LYS A 9 31.21 21.98 23.46
C LYS A 9 32.28 21.01 22.92
N GLN A 10 32.88 21.49 21.83
CA GLN A 10 34.29 21.45 21.40
C GLN A 10 35.13 20.18 21.61
N LEU A 11 35.69 19.74 20.46
CA LEU A 11 37.01 19.11 20.25
C LEU A 11 37.86 18.88 21.51
N GLY A 12 38.28 17.62 21.67
CA GLY A 12 39.49 17.26 22.40
C GLY A 12 39.27 16.77 23.84
N VAL A 13 39.67 15.52 24.05
CA VAL A 13 39.99 14.88 25.33
C VAL A 13 38.81 14.28 26.13
N LEU A 14 38.94 12.96 26.31
CA LEU A 14 38.21 12.09 27.22
C LEU A 14 38.00 12.72 28.61
N SER A 15 36.76 13.13 28.89
CA SER A 15 36.27 13.21 30.28
C SER A 15 34.92 12.46 30.35
N ARG A 16 35.00 11.22 30.82
CA ARG A 16 33.84 10.47 31.32
C ARG A 16 33.34 11.16 32.60
N LEU A 17 32.00 11.18 32.76
CA LEU A 17 31.22 11.47 33.99
C LEU A 17 30.93 12.95 34.31
N GLY A 18 29.64 13.31 34.35
CA GLY A 18 29.16 14.47 35.15
C GLY A 18 28.18 15.46 34.52
N GLY A 19 27.39 15.12 33.49
CA GLY A 19 26.35 16.01 32.93
C GLY A 19 24.92 15.53 33.20
N PRO A 20 23.91 16.42 33.29
CA PRO A 20 22.51 16.03 33.45
C PRO A 20 21.97 15.27 32.21
N ASP A 21 21.62 14.00 32.37
CA ASP A 21 21.10 13.10 31.31
C ASP A 21 19.57 13.08 31.33
N ILE A 22 18.95 14.13 30.77
CA ILE A 22 17.49 14.22 30.65
C ILE A 22 17.00 13.62 29.35
N LYS A 23 16.06 12.69 29.48
CA LYS A 23 15.29 12.13 28.37
C LYS A 23 13.90 12.77 28.32
N LEU A 24 13.61 13.42 27.20
CA LEU A 24 12.29 13.95 26.84
C LEU A 24 11.58 12.93 25.97
N ALA A 25 10.36 12.53 26.31
CA ALA A 25 9.61 11.54 25.56
C ALA A 25 8.12 11.85 25.53
N ILE A 26 7.43 11.27 24.55
CA ILE A 26 5.97 11.16 24.55
C ILE A 26 5.62 9.71 24.84
N SER A 27 4.82 9.49 25.88
CA SER A 27 4.44 8.16 26.38
C SER A 27 3.16 7.64 25.73
N SER A 28 2.12 8.47 25.67
CA SER A 28 0.83 8.12 25.11
C SER A 28 0.19 9.31 24.39
N VAL A 29 -0.62 8.99 23.38
CA VAL A 29 -1.50 9.92 22.67
C VAL A 29 -2.88 9.28 22.63
N SER A 30 -3.90 10.02 23.05
CA SER A 30 -5.28 9.55 23.02
C SER A 30 -6.22 10.61 22.48
N ILE A 31 -7.29 10.18 21.82
CA ILE A 31 -8.34 11.05 21.30
C ILE A 31 -9.55 10.87 22.22
N GLY A 32 -10.10 11.99 22.71
CA GLY A 32 -11.31 11.98 23.53
C GLY A 32 -12.59 11.74 22.72
N ALA A 33 -13.73 12.04 23.33
CA ALA A 33 -15.03 11.96 22.68
C ALA A 33 -15.43 13.31 22.04
N PRO A 34 -16.20 13.31 20.94
CA PRO A 34 -16.79 14.50 20.35
C PRO A 34 -17.90 15.06 21.25
N VAL A 35 -17.57 16.06 22.06
CA VAL A 35 -18.51 16.74 22.96
C VAL A 35 -18.63 18.20 22.58
N ARG A 36 -19.80 18.79 22.82
CA ARG A 36 -20.02 20.21 22.66
C ARG A 36 -19.32 21.00 23.78
N PHE A 37 -18.68 22.10 23.41
CA PHE A 37 -18.11 23.07 24.34
C PHE A 37 -18.92 24.37 24.25
N ASP A 38 -19.05 25.08 25.36
CA ASP A 38 -19.63 26.42 25.38
C ASP A 38 -18.67 27.47 24.79
N ALA A 39 -19.14 28.71 24.63
CA ALA A 39 -18.34 29.82 24.11
C ALA A 39 -17.15 30.20 25.02
N ALA A 40 -17.11 29.71 26.26
CA ALA A 40 -16.02 29.90 27.21
C ALA A 40 -15.06 28.69 27.24
N GLY A 41 -15.28 27.66 26.42
CA GLY A 41 -14.49 26.43 26.35
C GLY A 41 -14.79 25.41 27.45
N ALA A 42 -15.78 25.65 28.31
CA ALA A 42 -16.22 24.68 29.30
C ALA A 42 -17.20 23.66 28.69
N ARG A 43 -17.21 22.45 29.24
CA ARG A 43 -18.18 21.43 28.83
C ARG A 43 -19.57 21.87 29.27
N LEU A 44 -20.54 21.81 28.35
CA LEU A 44 -21.95 22.04 28.69
C LEU A 44 -22.38 21.01 29.74
N GLN A 45 -22.70 21.48 30.95
CA GLN A 45 -23.29 20.63 31.99
C GLN A 45 -24.69 20.21 31.57
N PRO A 46 -25.15 18.99 31.93
CA PRO A 46 -26.51 18.58 31.62
C PRO A 46 -27.46 19.53 32.34
N GLY A 47 -28.31 20.23 31.57
CA GLY A 47 -29.43 20.96 32.15
C GLY A 47 -30.28 19.98 32.96
N VAL A 48 -30.79 20.42 34.11
CA VAL A 48 -31.71 19.63 34.95
C VAL A 48 -32.93 19.29 34.08
N GLY A 49 -32.95 18.07 33.51
CA GLY A 49 -34.00 17.58 32.59
C GLY A 49 -33.56 17.23 31.16
N GLY A 50 -32.30 17.47 30.74
CA GLY A 50 -31.81 17.13 29.40
C GLY A 50 -31.30 15.69 29.29
N SER A 51 -31.74 14.94 28.27
CA SER A 51 -31.18 13.63 27.93
C SER A 51 -29.69 13.73 27.56
N GLY A 52 -28.89 12.70 27.85
CA GLY A 52 -27.45 12.66 27.54
C GLY A 52 -27.08 12.91 26.06
N ASP A 53 -28.05 12.84 25.14
CA ASP A 53 -27.90 13.16 23.72
C ASP A 53 -27.58 14.64 23.43
N ASP A 54 -27.98 15.58 24.30
CA ASP A 54 -27.76 17.02 24.06
C ASP A 54 -26.29 17.46 24.18
N GLN A 55 -25.44 16.63 24.79
CA GLN A 55 -24.01 16.90 24.95
C GLN A 55 -23.16 16.44 23.76
N LEU A 56 -23.68 15.53 22.93
CA LEU A 56 -22.93 14.95 21.83
C LEU A 56 -22.78 15.95 20.69
N LEU A 57 -21.54 16.12 20.22
CA LEU A 57 -21.29 16.87 19.00
C LEU A 57 -21.65 15.95 17.82
N LEU A 58 -22.69 16.32 17.08
CA LEU A 58 -23.09 15.64 15.84
C LEU A 58 -22.44 16.31 14.62
N PRO A 59 -22.21 15.57 13.52
CA PRO A 59 -21.71 16.14 12.28
C PRO A 59 -22.56 17.32 11.77
N LYS A 60 -23.90 17.26 11.87
CA LYS A 60 -24.80 18.36 11.49
C LYS A 60 -24.46 19.68 12.16
N HIS A 61 -24.16 19.67 13.46
CA HIS A 61 -23.85 20.90 14.21
C HIS A 61 -22.60 21.56 13.65
N CYS A 62 -21.62 20.75 13.21
CA CYS A 62 -20.41 21.26 12.60
C CYS A 62 -20.62 21.81 11.19
N ARG A 63 -21.56 21.22 10.42
CA ARG A 63 -21.96 21.76 9.11
C ARG A 63 -22.69 23.10 9.27
N GLU A 64 -23.66 23.16 10.18
CA GLU A 64 -24.49 24.35 10.45
C GLU A 64 -23.67 25.51 11.04
N ALA A 65 -22.82 25.24 12.02
CA ALA A 65 -21.99 26.26 12.66
C ALA A 65 -20.70 26.58 11.90
N HIS A 66 -20.44 25.93 10.76
CA HIS A 66 -19.21 26.07 9.98
C HIS A 66 -17.91 25.81 10.77
N ILE A 67 -17.96 24.90 11.75
CA ILE A 67 -16.80 24.50 12.58
C ILE A 67 -16.23 23.15 12.12
N THR A 68 -15.07 22.78 12.67
CA THR A 68 -14.45 21.48 12.41
C THR A 68 -15.03 20.40 13.34
N TYR A 69 -15.43 19.27 12.78
CA TYR A 69 -15.86 18.10 13.55
C TYR A 69 -14.65 17.35 14.10
N GLY A 70 -14.45 17.42 15.42
CA GLY A 70 -13.28 16.84 16.07
C GLY A 70 -13.49 16.50 17.54
N ALA A 71 -12.46 15.93 18.14
CA ALA A 71 -12.40 15.59 19.56
C ALA A 71 -11.08 16.02 20.19
N PRO A 72 -11.03 16.27 21.51
CA PRO A 72 -9.83 16.75 22.17
C PRO A 72 -8.70 15.71 22.10
N LEU A 73 -7.53 16.15 21.62
CA LEU A 73 -6.31 15.36 21.51
C LEU A 73 -5.47 15.51 22.79
N LYS A 74 -5.28 14.42 23.51
CA LYS A 74 -4.48 14.38 24.75
C LYS A 74 -3.12 13.76 24.46
N VAL A 75 -2.06 14.44 24.90
CA VAL A 75 -0.66 13.99 24.74
C VAL A 75 0.01 13.98 26.11
N SER A 76 0.66 12.86 26.44
CA SER A 76 1.39 12.71 27.69
C SER A 76 2.90 12.84 27.47
N PHE A 77 3.45 13.99 27.85
CA PHE A 77 4.87 14.28 27.84
C PHE A 77 5.54 13.74 29.10
N VAL A 78 6.75 13.20 28.93
CA VAL A 78 7.52 12.61 30.01
C VAL A 78 8.93 13.18 30.00
N ARG A 79 9.40 13.58 31.18
CA ARG A 79 10.80 13.92 31.45
C ARG A 79 11.33 12.95 32.49
N SER A 80 12.34 12.16 32.14
CA SER A 80 13.00 11.25 33.07
C SER A 80 14.47 11.64 33.27
N ASP A 81 14.90 11.67 34.54
CA ASP A 81 16.32 11.73 34.95
C ASP A 81 16.85 10.31 35.18
N ARG A 82 18.12 10.09 34.84
CA ARG A 82 18.84 8.85 35.09
C ARG A 82 19.19 8.64 36.57
N ARG A 83 19.34 9.70 37.36
CA ARG A 83 19.82 9.63 38.75
C ARG A 83 18.79 9.04 39.72
N ASP A 84 17.53 9.44 39.59
CA ASP A 84 16.46 9.06 40.55
C ASP A 84 15.41 8.10 39.98
N GLY A 85 15.43 7.82 38.66
CA GLY A 85 14.39 7.02 37.99
C GLY A 85 12.98 7.65 37.98
N ALA A 86 12.78 8.77 38.69
CA ALA A 86 11.53 9.52 38.73
C ALA A 86 11.24 10.15 37.35
N ALA A 87 10.13 9.73 36.75
CA ALA A 87 9.63 10.26 35.48
C ALA A 87 8.50 11.25 35.76
N LEU A 88 8.74 12.54 35.52
CA LEU A 88 7.68 13.54 35.55
C LEU A 88 6.81 13.36 34.30
N LYS A 89 5.51 13.11 34.50
CA LYS A 89 4.52 12.96 33.43
C LYS A 89 3.57 14.15 33.46
N LYS A 90 3.46 14.87 32.34
CA LYS A 90 2.46 15.92 32.12
C LYS A 90 1.52 15.50 31.00
N GLU A 91 0.23 15.42 31.29
CA GLU A 91 -0.79 15.20 30.28
C GLU A 91 -1.44 16.54 29.91
N VAL A 92 -1.46 16.86 28.63
CA VAL A 92 -1.96 18.14 28.11
C VAL A 92 -2.93 17.86 26.97
N VAL A 93 -4.04 18.61 26.94
CA VAL A 93 -4.91 18.69 25.76
C VAL A 93 -4.26 19.67 24.78
N VAL A 94 -3.80 19.17 23.64
CA VAL A 94 -3.00 19.97 22.68
C VAL A 94 -3.84 20.68 21.62
N GLY A 95 -5.15 20.39 21.59
CA GLY A 95 -6.14 20.94 20.67
C GLY A 95 -7.13 19.88 20.18
N MET A 96 -7.85 20.15 19.10
CA MET A 96 -8.86 19.26 18.53
C MET A 96 -8.31 18.44 17.36
N ALA A 97 -8.46 17.11 17.42
CA ALA A 97 -8.18 16.21 16.31
C ALA A 97 -9.44 16.02 15.45
N PRO A 98 -9.36 16.23 14.12
CA PRO A 98 -10.48 15.98 13.21
C PRO A 98 -10.91 14.51 13.25
N LEU A 99 -12.22 14.27 13.33
CA LEU A 99 -12.79 12.93 13.36
C LEU A 99 -13.44 12.57 12.02
N MET A 100 -13.25 11.32 11.60
CA MET A 100 -13.90 10.78 10.42
C MET A 100 -15.36 10.43 10.73
N VAL A 101 -16.27 10.89 9.89
CA VAL A 101 -17.71 10.62 10.02
C VAL A 101 -17.95 9.11 9.86
N ARG A 102 -18.80 8.54 10.72
CA ARG A 102 -19.11 7.09 10.84
C ARG A 102 -17.94 6.18 11.25
N SER A 103 -16.82 6.77 11.72
CA SER A 103 -15.73 6.01 12.36
C SER A 103 -16.09 5.55 13.78
N LYS A 104 -15.23 4.74 14.42
CA LYS A 104 -15.47 4.20 15.78
C LYS A 104 -15.73 5.27 16.85
N LEU A 105 -15.10 6.44 16.72
CA LEU A 105 -15.23 7.56 17.67
C LEU A 105 -16.29 8.58 17.25
N CYS A 106 -16.98 8.37 16.12
CA CYS A 106 -18.01 9.28 15.66
C CYS A 106 -19.31 9.08 16.44
N SER A 107 -19.97 10.18 16.80
CA SER A 107 -21.25 10.15 17.52
C SER A 107 -22.33 9.39 16.76
N THR A 108 -22.32 9.42 15.42
CA THR A 108 -23.32 8.75 14.58
C THR A 108 -23.05 7.27 14.35
N ARG A 109 -21.99 6.71 14.95
CA ARG A 109 -21.66 5.28 14.83
C ARG A 109 -22.61 4.47 15.71
N GLY A 110 -23.27 3.47 15.12
CA GLY A 110 -24.17 2.57 15.83
C GLY A 110 -25.60 3.09 15.98
N MET A 111 -25.88 4.34 15.58
CA MET A 111 -27.24 4.86 15.48
C MET A 111 -28.05 4.08 14.43
N SER A 112 -29.30 3.78 14.75
CA SER A 112 -30.27 3.19 13.83
C SER A 112 -30.70 4.19 12.75
N PRO A 113 -31.26 3.74 11.61
CA PRO A 113 -31.82 4.63 10.57
C PRO A 113 -32.79 5.69 11.12
N ALA A 114 -33.68 5.31 12.05
CA ALA A 114 -34.64 6.22 12.67
C ALA A 114 -33.97 7.25 13.60
N GLU A 115 -32.89 6.87 14.29
CA GLU A 115 -32.08 7.79 15.09
C GLU A 115 -31.31 8.78 14.21
N LEU A 116 -30.74 8.33 13.09
CA LEU A 116 -30.05 9.21 12.13
C LEU A 116 -31.01 10.26 11.55
N GLN A 117 -32.21 9.83 11.18
CA GLN A 117 -33.25 10.73 10.67
C GLN A 117 -33.66 11.77 11.73
N ARG A 118 -33.90 11.34 12.98
CA ARG A 118 -34.18 12.26 14.11
C ARG A 118 -33.00 13.19 14.40
N ALA A 119 -31.78 12.69 14.23
CA ALA A 119 -30.56 13.46 14.37
C ALA A 119 -30.33 14.44 13.20
N GLY A 120 -31.13 14.41 12.13
CA GLY A 120 -30.99 15.29 10.97
C GLY A 120 -29.84 14.91 10.03
N GLU A 121 -29.38 13.66 10.07
CA GLU A 121 -28.38 13.11 9.14
C GLU A 121 -29.08 12.26 8.05
N ASP A 122 -28.41 12.07 6.91
CA ASP A 122 -28.88 11.12 5.91
C ASP A 122 -28.75 9.68 6.41
N VAL A 123 -29.79 8.86 6.18
CA VAL A 123 -29.82 7.44 6.57
C VAL A 123 -28.72 6.64 5.86
N ASP A 124 -28.51 6.92 4.57
CA ASP A 124 -27.57 6.21 3.72
C ASP A 124 -26.16 6.83 3.71
N ASP A 125 -25.83 7.71 4.67
CA ASP A 125 -24.49 8.29 4.76
C ASP A 125 -23.46 7.23 5.16
N GLY A 126 -22.68 6.81 4.16
CA GLY A 126 -21.57 5.86 4.34
C GLY A 126 -20.41 6.39 5.17
N GLY A 127 -20.32 7.72 5.35
CA GLY A 127 -19.21 8.37 6.05
C GLY A 127 -17.87 8.27 5.32
N GLY A 128 -16.75 8.23 6.05
CA GLY A 128 -15.41 8.13 5.46
C GLY A 128 -14.77 9.46 5.05
N TYR A 129 -15.44 10.57 5.33
CA TYR A 129 -14.95 11.94 5.12
C TYR A 129 -14.81 12.68 6.46
N PHE A 130 -14.25 13.88 6.40
CA PHE A 130 -14.03 14.78 7.53
C PHE A 130 -14.75 16.10 7.29
N ILE A 131 -15.25 16.74 8.34
CA ILE A 131 -15.84 18.08 8.27
C ILE A 131 -14.84 19.07 8.83
N ILE A 132 -14.33 19.96 7.98
CA ILE A 132 -13.31 20.96 8.31
C ILE A 132 -13.87 22.33 7.97
N ASN A 133 -14.09 23.16 9.00
CA ASN A 133 -14.70 24.49 8.87
C ASN A 133 -16.00 24.44 8.06
N GLY A 134 -16.91 23.52 8.42
CA GLY A 134 -18.16 23.24 7.71
C GLY A 134 -18.05 22.52 6.37
N ASN A 135 -16.86 22.43 5.76
CA ASN A 135 -16.68 21.81 4.45
C ASN A 135 -16.32 20.33 4.57
N GLU A 136 -16.93 19.49 3.73
CA GLU A 136 -16.60 18.07 3.66
C GLU A 136 -15.32 17.82 2.86
N ARG A 137 -14.41 17.02 3.42
CA ARG A 137 -13.12 16.70 2.83
C ARG A 137 -12.79 15.23 2.94
N VAL A 138 -12.15 14.70 1.89
CA VAL A 138 -11.71 13.31 1.80
C VAL A 138 -10.20 13.27 1.54
N ILE A 139 -9.52 12.35 2.20
CA ILE A 139 -8.13 12.02 1.91
C ILE A 139 -8.13 10.98 0.79
N ARG A 140 -7.50 11.29 -0.35
CA ARG A 140 -7.50 10.39 -1.51
C ARG A 140 -6.54 9.23 -1.32
N PHE A 141 -6.88 8.10 -1.93
CA PHE A 141 -5.93 7.01 -2.11
C PHE A 141 -4.83 7.40 -3.09
N VAL A 142 -3.59 7.08 -2.73
CA VAL A 142 -2.42 7.35 -3.55
C VAL A 142 -1.65 6.05 -3.74
N VAL A 143 -1.34 5.73 -4.99
CA VAL A 143 -0.56 4.54 -5.33
C VAL A 143 0.91 4.79 -5.01
N GLN A 144 1.53 3.85 -4.32
CA GLN A 144 2.97 3.83 -4.08
C GLN A 144 3.53 2.44 -4.34
N GLN A 145 4.85 2.32 -4.31
CA GLN A 145 5.52 1.02 -4.43
C GLN A 145 5.15 0.10 -3.27
N ARG A 146 4.97 -1.17 -3.58
CA ARG A 146 4.59 -2.21 -2.63
C ARG A 146 5.60 -2.31 -1.49
N THR A 147 5.06 -2.50 -0.29
CA THR A 147 5.88 -2.63 0.91
C THR A 147 6.35 -4.06 1.15
N ASN A 148 7.50 -4.19 1.79
CA ASN A 148 8.09 -5.44 2.26
C ASN A 148 8.33 -6.50 1.15
N PHE A 149 8.42 -6.08 -0.12
CA PHE A 149 8.81 -6.91 -1.26
C PHE A 149 10.04 -6.31 -1.97
N PRO A 150 11.12 -7.09 -2.22
CA PRO A 150 12.33 -6.59 -2.87
C PRO A 150 12.11 -6.47 -4.38
N ILE A 151 11.93 -5.26 -4.90
CA ILE A 151 11.69 -5.01 -6.31
C ILE A 151 13.02 -4.90 -7.08
N ALA A 152 13.20 -5.73 -8.11
CA ALA A 152 14.39 -5.76 -8.97
C ALA A 152 14.27 -4.78 -10.14
N LEU A 153 15.16 -3.79 -10.22
CA LEU A 153 15.05 -2.66 -11.13
C LEU A 153 16.26 -2.55 -12.06
N LYS A 154 16.00 -2.17 -13.31
CA LYS A 154 17.00 -1.74 -14.30
C LYS A 154 16.68 -0.33 -14.76
N ARG A 155 17.47 0.67 -14.34
CA ARG A 155 17.26 2.09 -14.73
C ARG A 155 18.59 2.77 -15.01
N PRO A 156 18.73 3.47 -16.16
CA PRO A 156 19.94 4.24 -16.46
C PRO A 156 20.28 5.31 -15.41
N ALA A 157 19.26 5.89 -14.78
CA ALA A 157 19.43 6.92 -13.75
C ALA A 157 20.22 6.45 -12.51
N PHE A 158 20.32 5.13 -12.27
CA PHE A 158 21.14 4.62 -11.16
C PHE A 158 22.63 4.68 -11.45
N ALA A 159 23.05 4.60 -12.72
CA ALA A 159 24.45 4.74 -13.10
C ALA A 159 25.00 6.15 -12.80
N ASN A 160 24.12 7.16 -12.81
CA ASN A 160 24.51 8.56 -12.55
C ASN A 160 24.63 8.92 -11.06
N ARG A 161 24.37 7.99 -10.13
CA ARG A 161 24.32 8.30 -8.69
C ARG A 161 25.68 8.29 -8.01
N ASP A 162 26.58 7.42 -8.44
CA ASP A 162 27.92 7.27 -7.87
C ASP A 162 28.88 6.76 -8.95
N ALA A 163 30.18 6.99 -8.77
CA ALA A 163 31.20 6.40 -9.63
C ALA A 163 31.10 4.87 -9.54
N PHE A 164 31.23 4.17 -10.67
CA PHE A 164 31.16 2.71 -10.78
C PHE A 164 29.78 2.08 -10.51
N CYS A 165 28.70 2.85 -10.31
CA CYS A 165 27.35 2.30 -10.21
C CYS A 165 26.85 1.81 -11.57
N THR A 166 26.28 0.61 -11.58
CA THR A 166 25.62 0.03 -12.76
C THR A 166 24.12 0.42 -12.78
N PRO A 167 23.38 0.21 -13.88
CA PRO A 167 21.95 0.51 -13.93
C PRO A 167 21.06 -0.45 -13.10
N TYR A 168 21.64 -1.46 -12.43
CA TYR A 168 20.91 -2.49 -11.69
C TYR A 168 20.76 -2.13 -10.21
N ALA A 169 19.55 -2.29 -9.67
CA ALA A 169 19.27 -2.02 -8.27
C ALA A 169 18.14 -2.90 -7.73
N VAL A 170 18.09 -3.12 -6.42
CA VAL A 170 16.93 -3.69 -5.72
C VAL A 170 16.38 -2.68 -4.73
N LEU A 171 15.11 -2.32 -4.90
CA LEU A 171 14.36 -1.40 -4.05
C LEU A 171 13.48 -2.18 -3.08
N LEU A 172 13.56 -1.89 -1.79
CA LEU A 172 12.67 -2.43 -0.77
C LEU A 172 12.08 -1.27 0.05
N ARG A 173 10.76 -1.08 -0.03
CA ARG A 173 10.04 -0.13 0.80
C ARG A 173 9.58 -0.83 2.08
N SER A 174 10.23 -0.53 3.21
CA SER A 174 9.91 -1.15 4.49
C SER A 174 8.78 -0.41 5.19
N GLN A 175 7.67 -1.08 5.48
CA GLN A 175 6.59 -0.51 6.30
C GLN A 175 6.71 -0.94 7.76
N ARG A 176 6.63 0.03 8.67
CA ARG A 176 6.57 -0.24 10.11
C ARG A 176 5.14 -0.54 10.56
N TYR A 177 5.01 -1.17 11.72
CA TYR A 177 3.71 -1.42 12.35
C TYR A 177 2.88 -0.15 12.67
N ASP A 178 3.51 1.03 12.71
CA ASP A 178 2.82 2.31 12.88
C ASP A 178 2.31 2.91 11.56
N GLY A 179 2.50 2.22 10.44
CA GLY A 179 2.09 2.65 9.10
C GLY A 179 3.13 3.48 8.36
N THR A 180 4.18 3.98 9.01
CA THR A 180 5.24 4.76 8.34
C THR A 180 6.16 3.87 7.52
N SER A 181 6.59 4.38 6.36
CA SER A 181 7.45 3.64 5.44
C SER A 181 8.81 4.32 5.25
N THR A 182 9.84 3.51 4.98
CA THR A 182 11.17 3.99 4.56
C THR A 182 11.66 3.17 3.38
N SER A 183 12.18 3.83 2.34
CA SER A 183 12.82 3.14 1.21
C SER A 183 14.28 2.80 1.51
N ASN A 184 14.66 1.57 1.17
CA ASN A 184 16.02 1.07 1.17
C ASN A 184 16.36 0.61 -0.26
N ILE A 185 17.53 1.01 -0.79
CA ILE A 185 17.95 0.60 -2.14
C ILE A 185 19.34 -0.02 -2.05
N LEU A 186 19.50 -1.19 -2.65
CA LEU A 186 20.79 -1.83 -2.90
C LEU A 186 21.17 -1.60 -4.36
N LEU A 187 22.31 -0.96 -4.60
CA LEU A 187 22.84 -0.63 -5.92
C LEU A 187 24.00 -1.58 -6.26
N ASP A 188 24.05 -2.06 -7.49
CA ASP A 188 25.20 -2.84 -7.98
C ASP A 188 26.31 -1.93 -8.51
N THR A 189 27.55 -2.31 -8.23
CA THR A 189 28.76 -1.63 -8.72
C THR A 189 29.54 -2.53 -9.67
N GLU A 190 30.36 -1.95 -10.55
CA GLU A 190 31.19 -2.69 -11.51
C GLU A 190 32.11 -3.70 -10.79
N ASP A 191 32.73 -3.29 -9.68
CA ASP A 191 33.61 -4.13 -8.84
C ASP A 191 32.87 -5.21 -8.02
N GLY A 192 31.53 -5.28 -8.09
CA GLY A 192 30.74 -6.27 -7.35
C GLY A 192 30.61 -6.03 -5.83
N ARG A 193 31.15 -4.93 -5.29
CA ARG A 193 31.07 -4.58 -3.86
C ARG A 193 29.69 -4.11 -3.39
N CYS A 194 28.88 -3.54 -4.28
CA CYS A 194 27.53 -3.01 -4.02
C CYS A 194 27.47 -1.88 -2.97
N THR A 195 26.59 -0.91 -3.19
CA THR A 195 26.34 0.19 -2.25
C THR A 195 24.91 0.16 -1.74
N TYR A 196 24.74 0.39 -0.43
CA TYR A 196 23.44 0.39 0.21
C TYR A 196 23.05 1.83 0.57
N ARG A 197 21.87 2.25 0.10
CA ARG A 197 21.34 3.60 0.28
C ARG A 197 20.35 3.64 1.43
N ILE A 198 20.57 4.59 2.34
CA ILE A 198 19.71 4.92 3.47
C ILE A 198 19.21 6.36 3.33
N LEU A 199 17.90 6.55 3.47
CA LEU A 199 17.28 7.88 3.49
C LEU A 199 17.16 8.37 4.94
N LEU A 200 17.81 9.49 5.25
CA LEU A 200 17.80 10.14 6.57
C LEU A 200 17.53 11.63 6.41
N ASN A 201 16.50 12.17 7.06
CA ASN A 201 16.15 13.60 7.00
C ASN A 201 16.01 14.15 5.55
N ARG A 202 15.49 13.32 4.63
CA ARG A 202 15.43 13.59 3.16
C ARG A 202 16.78 13.75 2.45
N GLN A 203 17.88 13.38 3.10
CA GLN A 203 19.19 13.26 2.49
C GLN A 203 19.51 11.78 2.27
N GLU A 204 20.12 11.48 1.11
CA GLU A 204 20.58 10.15 0.79
C GLU A 204 22.00 9.95 1.32
N TYR A 205 22.18 8.87 2.07
CA TYR A 205 23.48 8.45 2.57
C TYR A 205 23.78 7.04 2.02
N PHE A 206 25.04 6.79 1.70
CA PHE A 206 25.49 5.52 1.14
C PHE A 206 26.46 4.85 2.12
N CYS A 207 26.34 3.53 2.26
CA CYS A 207 27.29 2.69 2.98
C CYS A 207 27.63 1.44 2.15
N GLY A 208 28.86 0.93 2.28
CA GLY A 208 29.25 -0.31 1.63
C GLY A 208 28.36 -1.47 2.08
N PHE A 209 27.83 -2.26 1.14
CA PHE A 209 26.87 -3.32 1.47
C PHE A 209 27.49 -4.41 2.37
N PHE A 210 28.72 -4.83 2.09
CA PHE A 210 29.41 -5.85 2.89
C PHE A 210 29.77 -5.37 4.31
N LEU A 211 30.03 -4.08 4.51
CA LEU A 211 30.17 -3.49 5.85
C LEU A 211 28.85 -3.62 6.63
N LEU A 212 27.73 -3.27 5.99
CA LEU A 212 26.41 -3.42 6.59
C LEU A 212 26.08 -4.89 6.88
N LEU A 213 26.36 -5.78 5.94
CA LEU A 213 26.12 -7.21 6.07
C LEU A 213 26.88 -7.78 7.27
N ARG A 214 28.15 -7.38 7.47
CA ARG A 214 28.95 -7.76 8.64
C ARG A 214 28.39 -7.23 9.96
N CYS A 215 27.88 -5.99 9.98
CA CYS A 215 27.20 -5.45 11.16
C CYS A 215 25.94 -6.26 11.52
N LEU A 216 25.24 -6.81 10.53
CA LEU A 216 24.05 -7.65 10.74
C LEU A 216 24.40 -9.10 11.10
N ALA A 217 25.55 -9.59 10.62
CA ALA A 217 26.04 -10.96 10.80
C ALA A 217 26.85 -11.18 12.09
N GLY A 218 26.72 -10.32 13.11
CA GLY A 218 27.62 -10.30 14.28
C GLY A 218 27.77 -11.62 15.06
N ASN A 219 26.87 -12.58 14.87
CA ASN A 219 26.91 -13.90 15.52
C ASN A 219 27.46 -15.04 14.62
N LEU A 220 27.73 -14.76 13.34
CA LEU A 220 28.17 -15.77 12.36
C LEU A 220 29.70 -15.74 12.22
N SER A 221 30.32 -16.92 12.13
CA SER A 221 31.74 -17.00 11.76
C SER A 221 31.94 -16.61 10.29
N LEU A 222 33.15 -16.17 9.93
CA LEU A 222 33.48 -15.82 8.54
C LEU A 222 33.23 -16.99 7.58
N ALA A 223 33.51 -18.22 8.02
CA ALA A 223 33.25 -19.44 7.24
C ALA A 223 31.74 -19.64 6.99
N GLN A 224 30.90 -19.43 8.01
CA GLN A 224 29.44 -19.50 7.88
C GLN A 224 28.90 -18.39 6.98
N LEU A 225 29.41 -17.17 7.11
CA LEU A 225 29.05 -16.03 6.26
C LEU A 225 29.40 -16.30 4.78
N LYS A 226 30.60 -16.84 4.53
CA LYS A 226 31.04 -17.26 3.20
C LYS A 226 30.11 -18.32 2.61
N ALA A 227 29.78 -19.36 3.38
CA ALA A 227 28.85 -20.40 2.95
C ALA A 227 27.47 -19.82 2.56
N LYS A 228 26.95 -18.86 3.33
CA LYS A 228 25.67 -18.17 3.06
C LYS A 228 25.67 -17.33 1.79
N LEU A 229 26.79 -16.67 1.49
CA LEU A 229 26.96 -15.88 0.27
C LEU A 229 27.06 -16.75 -0.99
N LEU A 230 27.67 -17.94 -0.86
CA LEU A 230 27.84 -18.92 -1.94
C LEU A 230 26.61 -19.81 -2.12
N GLU A 231 25.70 -19.87 -1.15
CA GLU A 231 24.49 -20.67 -1.22
C GLU A 231 23.62 -20.29 -2.42
N GLY A 232 23.35 -21.27 -3.28
CA GLY A 232 22.58 -21.12 -4.53
C GLY A 232 23.43 -20.77 -5.76
N CYS A 233 24.75 -20.64 -5.60
CA CYS A 233 25.70 -20.43 -6.72
C CYS A 233 26.43 -21.69 -7.14
N TRP A 234 26.21 -22.82 -6.47
CA TRP A 234 26.93 -24.07 -6.75
C TRP A 234 26.67 -24.62 -8.16
N ASP A 235 25.56 -24.23 -8.79
CA ASP A 235 25.24 -24.58 -10.17
C ASP A 235 26.11 -23.82 -11.19
N ASP A 236 26.69 -22.68 -10.80
CA ASP A 236 27.50 -21.80 -11.66
C ASP A 236 28.89 -21.62 -11.05
N ALA A 237 29.83 -22.47 -11.49
CA ALA A 237 31.20 -22.51 -10.96
C ALA A 237 31.94 -21.16 -11.12
N ALA A 238 31.64 -20.40 -12.17
CA ALA A 238 32.26 -19.10 -12.41
C ALA A 238 31.77 -18.06 -11.39
N ASP A 239 30.46 -17.97 -11.15
CA ASP A 239 29.88 -17.08 -10.15
C ASP A 239 30.29 -17.47 -8.72
N ALA A 240 30.33 -18.77 -8.40
CA ALA A 240 30.81 -19.26 -7.11
C ALA A 240 32.28 -18.87 -6.86
N THR A 241 33.14 -19.02 -7.88
CA THR A 241 34.56 -18.66 -7.78
C THR A 241 34.74 -17.15 -7.61
N ALA A 242 34.07 -16.34 -8.43
CA ALA A 242 34.15 -14.88 -8.36
C ALA A 242 33.67 -14.34 -7.01
N ARG A 243 32.56 -14.88 -6.48
CA ARG A 243 32.08 -14.50 -5.13
C ARG A 243 33.02 -14.94 -4.04
N SER A 244 33.58 -16.15 -4.14
CA SER A 244 34.58 -16.61 -3.17
C SER A 244 35.80 -15.70 -3.17
N GLN A 245 36.32 -15.31 -4.35
CA GLN A 245 37.44 -14.37 -4.47
C GLN A 245 37.10 -13.01 -3.86
N LEU A 246 35.92 -12.45 -4.16
CA LEU A 246 35.47 -11.18 -3.59
C LEU A 246 35.39 -11.23 -2.05
N VAL A 247 34.92 -12.35 -1.48
CA VAL A 247 34.88 -12.57 -0.02
C VAL A 247 36.31 -12.61 0.55
N GLU A 248 37.24 -13.30 -0.10
CA GLU A 248 38.66 -13.33 0.31
C GLU A 248 39.34 -11.96 0.15
N GLU A 249 39.03 -11.18 -0.88
CA GLU A 249 39.58 -9.82 -1.05
C GLU A 249 39.09 -8.86 0.03
N LEU A 250 37.80 -8.97 0.41
CA LEU A 250 37.20 -8.10 1.41
C LEU A 250 37.58 -8.47 2.85
N TRP A 251 37.84 -9.76 3.12
CA TRP A 251 38.00 -10.27 4.49
C TRP A 251 39.24 -11.13 4.73
N GLY A 252 39.96 -11.59 3.70
CA GLY A 252 41.06 -12.55 3.81
C GLY A 252 42.35 -12.01 4.45
N GLN A 253 42.48 -10.68 4.60
CA GLN A 253 43.62 -10.05 5.27
C GLN A 253 43.37 -9.73 6.74
N GLU A 254 42.16 -9.94 7.25
CA GLU A 254 41.86 -9.69 8.65
C GLU A 254 42.28 -10.89 9.49
N ALA A 255 43.16 -10.66 10.49
CA ALA A 255 43.55 -11.69 11.43
C ALA A 255 42.29 -12.33 12.04
N THR A 256 42.26 -13.67 12.08
CA THR A 256 41.25 -14.45 12.80
C THR A 256 41.01 -13.82 14.16
N PHE A 257 39.79 -13.35 14.38
CA PHE A 257 39.34 -12.67 15.60
C PHE A 257 39.89 -13.38 16.84
N ALA A 258 40.94 -12.82 17.42
CA ALA A 258 41.28 -13.13 18.79
C ALA A 258 40.24 -12.42 19.67
N ASP A 259 39.65 -13.15 20.61
CA ASP A 259 38.72 -12.69 21.65
C ASP A 259 39.30 -11.59 22.58
N SER A 260 40.30 -10.83 22.15
CA SER A 260 41.04 -9.83 22.93
C SER A 260 40.75 -8.37 22.54
N ASP A 261 40.08 -8.08 21.42
CA ASP A 261 39.61 -6.72 21.08
C ASP A 261 38.18 -6.47 21.62
N VAL A 262 38.01 -6.63 22.94
CA VAL A 262 36.74 -6.80 23.66
C VAL A 262 35.92 -5.50 23.85
N LEU A 263 36.37 -4.33 23.36
CA LEU A 263 35.72 -3.06 23.72
C LEU A 263 35.00 -2.30 22.60
N GLU A 264 35.26 -2.58 21.32
CA GLU A 264 34.50 -1.94 20.23
C GLU A 264 34.22 -2.93 19.08
N ASN A 265 32.94 -3.18 18.79
CA ASN A 265 32.46 -3.78 17.54
C ASN A 265 32.88 -2.89 16.37
N ARG A 266 34.11 -3.08 15.88
CA ARG A 266 34.75 -2.26 14.83
C ARG A 266 33.86 -2.00 13.60
N PRO A 267 33.08 -2.96 13.06
CA PRO A 267 32.16 -2.70 11.94
C PRO A 267 31.04 -1.71 12.30
N LEU A 268 30.45 -1.85 13.50
CA LEU A 268 29.41 -0.94 14.00
C LEU A 268 29.97 0.45 14.30
N HIS A 269 31.21 0.53 14.80
CA HIS A 269 31.92 1.79 14.96
C HIS A 269 32.09 2.50 13.62
N GLN A 270 32.59 1.81 12.59
CA GLN A 270 32.78 2.37 11.25
C GLN A 270 31.46 2.87 10.64
N LEU A 271 30.39 2.07 10.75
CA LEU A 271 29.06 2.50 10.32
C LEU A 271 28.61 3.74 11.11
N GLY A 272 28.80 3.73 12.43
CA GLY A 272 28.49 4.85 13.31
C GLY A 272 29.20 6.15 12.93
N LEU A 273 30.48 6.07 12.56
CA LEU A 273 31.29 7.21 12.15
C LEU A 273 30.73 7.89 10.90
N LEU A 274 30.29 7.10 9.90
CA LEU A 274 29.67 7.61 8.67
C LEU A 274 28.38 8.41 8.95
N PHE A 275 27.55 7.92 9.87
CA PHE A 275 26.23 8.47 10.15
C PHE A 275 26.18 9.42 11.36
N TRP A 276 27.31 9.65 12.03
CA TRP A 276 27.36 10.42 13.28
C TRP A 276 26.77 11.82 13.13
N LYS A 277 27.17 12.58 12.10
CA LYS A 277 26.68 13.94 11.87
C LYS A 277 25.15 14.00 11.76
N ALA A 278 24.53 12.98 11.16
CA ALA A 278 23.09 12.92 10.96
C ALA A 278 22.32 12.48 12.23
N VAL A 279 22.93 11.62 13.06
CA VAL A 279 22.21 10.88 14.12
C VAL A 279 22.61 11.30 15.55
N HIS A 280 23.78 11.90 15.77
CA HIS A 280 24.32 12.20 17.11
C HIS A 280 23.34 12.94 18.03
N TRP A 281 22.51 13.83 17.49
CA TRP A 281 21.54 14.62 18.25
C TRP A 281 20.29 13.85 18.69
N LEU A 282 20.04 12.67 18.10
CA LEU A 282 18.99 11.72 18.49
C LEU A 282 19.46 10.75 19.57
N LEU A 283 20.78 10.58 19.69
CA LEU A 283 21.41 9.67 20.63
C LEU A 283 21.59 10.32 22.00
N ARG A 284 21.90 9.46 22.97
CA ARG A 284 22.29 9.95 24.29
C ARG A 284 23.61 10.70 24.21
N PRO A 285 23.83 11.66 25.10
CA PRO A 285 25.08 12.37 25.12
C PRO A 285 26.20 11.48 25.67
N GLY A 286 27.37 11.54 25.04
CA GLY A 286 28.46 10.60 25.35
C GLY A 286 28.25 9.19 24.81
N SER A 287 27.27 8.98 23.91
CA SER A 287 27.13 7.71 23.18
C SER A 287 28.37 7.42 22.34
N SER A 288 28.75 6.15 22.21
CA SER A 288 29.80 5.72 21.28
C SER A 288 29.31 5.78 19.83
N TYR A 289 30.24 5.74 18.87
CA TYR A 289 29.90 5.59 17.46
C TYR A 289 29.13 4.27 17.21
N GLU A 290 29.40 3.20 17.95
CA GLU A 290 28.66 1.94 17.83
C GLU A 290 27.17 2.10 18.19
N ALA A 291 26.86 2.92 19.19
CA ALA A 291 25.48 3.22 19.54
C ALA A 291 24.78 3.97 18.40
N ALA A 292 25.51 4.81 17.65
CA ALA A 292 25.01 5.43 16.43
C ALA A 292 24.76 4.41 15.32
N GLY A 293 25.70 3.49 15.06
CA GLY A 293 25.53 2.40 14.09
C GLY A 293 24.33 1.52 14.43
N THR A 294 24.18 1.15 15.71
CA THR A 294 23.04 0.39 16.25
C THR A 294 21.72 1.13 16.02
N TYR A 295 21.69 2.44 16.25
CA TYR A 295 20.50 3.26 16.03
C TYR A 295 20.12 3.32 14.55
N VAL A 296 21.09 3.50 13.65
CA VAL A 296 20.88 3.51 12.20
C VAL A 296 20.29 2.19 11.73
N ILE A 297 20.86 1.06 12.17
CA ILE A 297 20.37 -0.27 11.80
C ILE A 297 18.95 -0.49 12.33
N ARG A 298 18.68 -0.18 13.60
CA ARG A 298 17.34 -0.40 14.18
C ARG A 298 16.28 0.46 13.51
N HIS A 299 16.57 1.72 13.22
CA HIS A 299 15.57 2.67 12.77
C HIS A 299 15.50 2.84 11.25
N PHE A 300 16.56 2.66 10.47
CA PHE A 300 16.56 3.03 9.05
C PHE A 300 16.94 1.87 8.10
N VAL A 301 17.59 0.83 8.60
CA VAL A 301 17.88 -0.38 7.82
C VAL A 301 16.77 -1.41 8.07
N LEU A 302 15.98 -1.71 7.04
CA LEU A 302 14.93 -2.73 7.08
C LEU A 302 14.06 -2.67 8.35
N PRO A 303 13.48 -1.50 8.70
CA PRO A 303 12.84 -1.28 9.99
C PRO A 303 11.54 -2.06 10.23
N HIS A 304 11.03 -2.76 9.21
CA HIS A 304 9.90 -3.67 9.35
C HIS A 304 10.27 -4.93 10.15
N LEU A 305 11.57 -5.27 10.20
CA LEU A 305 12.14 -6.38 10.95
C LEU A 305 12.73 -5.90 12.27
N SER A 306 12.47 -6.64 13.35
CA SER A 306 12.98 -6.33 14.69
C SER A 306 14.29 -7.06 15.01
N SER A 307 14.44 -8.30 14.54
CA SER A 307 15.64 -9.11 14.77
C SER A 307 16.75 -8.75 13.78
N TRP A 308 18.00 -8.83 14.24
CA TRP A 308 19.18 -8.62 13.40
C TRP A 308 19.38 -9.77 12.41
N SER A 309 19.06 -11.00 12.84
CA SER A 309 19.14 -12.20 11.99
C SER A 309 18.17 -12.14 10.82
N GLU A 310 16.92 -11.71 11.05
CA GLU A 310 15.93 -11.53 9.98
C GLU A 310 16.38 -10.45 8.99
N LYS A 311 16.96 -9.34 9.48
CA LYS A 311 17.52 -8.28 8.62
C LYS A 311 18.67 -8.78 7.77
N PHE A 312 19.54 -9.61 8.33
CA PHE A 312 20.63 -10.26 7.60
C PHE A 312 20.07 -11.12 6.45
N ASP A 313 19.13 -12.02 6.73
CA ASP A 313 18.56 -12.91 5.71
C ASP A 313 17.84 -12.14 4.60
N MET A 314 17.10 -11.08 4.94
CA MET A 314 16.42 -10.25 3.95
C MET A 314 17.41 -9.40 3.11
N ALA A 315 18.45 -8.85 3.73
CA ALA A 315 19.51 -8.14 3.00
C ALA A 315 20.27 -9.08 2.06
N LEU A 316 20.53 -10.32 2.50
CA LEU A 316 21.12 -11.36 1.68
C LEU A 316 20.19 -11.75 0.51
N LEU A 317 18.88 -11.85 0.75
CA LEU A 317 17.90 -12.11 -0.31
C LEU A 317 17.89 -11.00 -1.37
N MET A 318 17.97 -9.72 -0.96
CA MET A 318 18.11 -8.59 -1.88
C MET A 318 19.38 -8.71 -2.73
N TYR A 319 20.51 -9.07 -2.13
CA TYR A 319 21.77 -9.27 -2.85
C TYR A 319 21.69 -10.43 -3.86
N LYS A 320 21.11 -11.58 -3.45
CA LYS A 320 20.92 -12.72 -4.36
C LYS A 320 20.01 -12.36 -5.54
N LYS A 321 18.90 -11.64 -5.28
CA LYS A 321 17.99 -11.16 -6.35
C LYS A 321 18.70 -10.20 -7.31
N LEU A 322 19.54 -9.28 -6.79
CA LEU A 322 20.32 -8.35 -7.60
C LEU A 322 21.33 -9.07 -8.52
N ARG A 323 22.00 -10.10 -8.01
CA ARG A 323 22.96 -10.90 -8.80
C ARG A 323 22.27 -11.68 -9.91
N LEU A 324 21.14 -12.32 -9.61
CA LEU A 324 20.33 -13.04 -10.60
C LEU A 324 19.78 -12.10 -11.70
N LEU A 325 19.42 -10.86 -11.33
CA LEU A 325 19.04 -9.82 -12.29
C LEU A 325 20.21 -9.44 -13.21
N LYS A 326 21.42 -9.25 -12.66
CA LYS A 326 22.62 -8.92 -13.45
C LYS A 326 23.00 -10.05 -14.42
N GLN A 327 22.81 -11.31 -14.01
CA GLN A 327 23.02 -12.50 -14.83
C GLN A 327 21.94 -12.69 -15.91
N GLY A 328 20.84 -11.93 -15.88
CA GLY A 328 19.72 -12.10 -16.80
C GLY A 328 18.83 -13.32 -16.52
N LYS A 329 19.01 -13.99 -15.37
CA LYS A 329 18.18 -15.14 -14.94
C LYS A 329 16.78 -14.70 -14.46
N ILE A 330 16.64 -13.44 -14.04
CA ILE A 330 15.39 -12.80 -13.60
C ILE A 330 15.13 -11.58 -14.47
N SER A 331 13.87 -11.34 -14.83
CA SER A 331 13.45 -10.17 -15.58
C SER A 331 13.42 -8.92 -14.71
N ALA A 332 13.73 -7.76 -15.28
CA ALA A 332 13.59 -6.49 -14.58
C ALA A 332 12.10 -6.18 -14.31
N GLU A 333 11.78 -5.83 -13.08
CA GLU A 333 10.42 -5.49 -12.66
C GLU A 333 10.16 -3.99 -12.90
N SER A 334 8.97 -3.65 -13.39
CA SER A 334 8.59 -2.26 -13.66
C SER A 334 7.96 -1.62 -12.43
N LEU A 335 8.42 -0.41 -12.07
CA LEU A 335 7.79 0.41 -11.03
C LEU A 335 6.39 0.91 -11.42
N ASP A 336 6.05 0.86 -12.71
CA ASP A 336 4.76 1.30 -13.25
C ASP A 336 3.72 0.17 -13.23
N SER A 337 4.19 -1.09 -13.17
CA SER A 337 3.35 -2.28 -13.04
C SER A 337 2.55 -2.23 -11.75
N PHE A 338 1.28 -2.59 -11.85
CA PHE A 338 0.34 -2.50 -10.74
C PHE A 338 0.55 -3.65 -9.74
N ALA A 339 1.12 -4.77 -10.19
CA ALA A 339 1.49 -5.90 -9.33
C ALA A 339 2.45 -5.50 -8.19
N TYR A 340 3.40 -4.60 -8.49
CA TYR A 340 4.40 -4.11 -7.54
C TYR A 340 3.99 -2.80 -6.85
N GLN A 341 2.71 -2.44 -6.89
CA GLN A 341 2.16 -1.25 -6.28
C GLN A 341 1.14 -1.59 -5.18
N GLU A 342 0.94 -0.64 -4.27
CA GLU A 342 -0.07 -0.68 -3.22
C GLU A 342 -0.71 0.70 -3.04
N VAL A 343 -1.80 0.75 -2.28
CA VAL A 343 -2.50 2.00 -1.98
C VAL A 343 -2.15 2.46 -0.58
N VAL A 344 -1.66 3.70 -0.46
CA VAL A 344 -1.49 4.34 0.83
C VAL A 344 -2.85 4.76 1.39
N LEU A 345 -3.14 4.28 2.59
CA LEU A 345 -4.42 4.52 3.25
C LEU A 345 -4.48 5.92 3.90
N PRO A 346 -5.67 6.55 3.94
CA PRO A 346 -5.92 7.77 4.71
C PRO A 346 -5.40 7.72 6.15
N GLY A 347 -5.61 6.59 6.84
CA GLY A 347 -5.15 6.40 8.22
C GLY A 347 -3.62 6.38 8.34
N GLN A 348 -2.90 5.80 7.37
CA GLN A 348 -1.43 5.81 7.36
C GLN A 348 -0.88 7.22 7.13
N ILE A 349 -1.53 8.01 6.26
CA ILE A 349 -1.16 9.40 6.01
C ILE A 349 -1.37 10.24 7.28
N LEU A 350 -2.54 10.12 7.91
CA LEU A 350 -2.85 10.87 9.14
C LEU A 350 -1.92 10.47 10.30
N ALA A 351 -1.62 9.18 10.46
CA ALA A 351 -0.65 8.70 11.44
C ALA A 351 0.76 9.26 11.17
N SER A 352 1.15 9.34 9.91
CA SER A 352 2.44 9.93 9.50
C SER A 352 2.49 11.42 9.86
N VAL A 353 1.47 12.20 9.49
CA VAL A 353 1.39 13.65 9.82
C VAL A 353 1.41 13.87 11.33
N LEU A 354 0.64 13.09 12.10
CA LEU A 354 0.62 13.16 13.56
C LEU A 354 2.01 12.85 14.15
N LYS A 355 2.67 11.79 13.67
CA LYS A 355 4.02 11.42 14.13
C LYS A 355 5.05 12.51 13.86
N ASP A 356 4.99 13.15 12.68
CA ASP A 356 5.86 14.29 12.36
C ASP A 356 5.58 15.50 13.27
N ALA A 357 4.30 15.79 13.54
CA ALA A 357 3.89 16.87 14.43
C ALA A 357 4.41 16.65 15.87
N LEU A 358 4.26 15.42 16.40
CA LEU A 358 4.77 15.04 17.72
C LEU A 358 6.29 15.12 17.79
N PHE A 359 6.99 14.67 16.74
CA PHE A 359 8.44 14.76 16.67
C PHE A 359 8.95 16.20 16.61
N SER A 360 8.32 17.02 15.77
CA SER A 360 8.62 18.45 15.65
C SER A 360 8.45 19.18 16.98
N CYS A 361 7.36 18.89 17.70
CA CYS A 361 7.12 19.42 19.04
C CYS A 361 8.24 19.02 20.00
N LEU A 362 8.60 17.73 20.07
CA LEU A 362 9.71 17.26 20.92
C LEU A 362 11.05 17.91 20.54
N ALA A 363 11.34 18.07 19.26
CA ALA A 363 12.56 18.70 18.77
C ALA A 363 12.64 20.18 19.16
N LYS A 364 11.50 20.90 19.14
CA LYS A 364 11.43 22.29 19.60
C LYS A 364 11.52 22.43 21.11
N ILE A 365 10.88 21.56 21.88
CA ILE A 365 11.07 21.52 23.33
C ILE A 365 12.57 21.36 23.63
N ARG A 366 13.24 20.40 22.98
CA ARG A 366 14.70 20.23 23.09
C ARG A 366 15.46 21.51 22.73
N LEU A 367 15.07 22.20 21.66
CA LEU A 367 15.71 23.45 21.24
C LEU A 367 15.57 24.56 22.30
N HIS A 368 14.40 24.70 22.93
CA HIS A 368 14.18 25.67 24.01
C HIS A 368 15.06 25.39 25.23
N TYR A 369 15.17 24.12 25.64
CA TYR A 369 16.13 23.74 26.68
C TYR A 369 17.56 24.10 26.27
N LEU A 370 17.98 23.83 25.03
CA LEU A 370 19.34 24.16 24.57
C LEU A 370 19.59 25.67 24.53
N GLN A 371 18.60 26.49 24.16
CA GLN A 371 18.69 27.94 24.18
C GLN A 371 18.84 28.46 25.61
N GLU A 372 18.01 27.98 26.54
CA GLU A 372 18.07 28.34 27.95
C GLU A 372 19.44 27.99 28.56
N ILE A 373 19.93 26.78 28.30
CA ILE A 373 21.26 26.33 28.75
C ILE A 373 22.36 27.23 28.21
N ARG A 374 22.25 27.72 26.96
CA ARG A 374 23.23 28.66 26.39
C ARG A 374 23.14 30.04 27.04
N MET A 375 21.94 30.56 27.28
CA MET A 375 21.74 31.86 27.91
C MET A 375 22.26 31.90 29.34
N LEU A 376 21.96 30.87 30.15
CA LEU A 376 22.43 30.78 31.53
C LEU A 376 23.95 30.69 31.61
N LYS A 377 24.58 29.90 30.71
CA LYS A 377 26.04 29.83 30.62
C LYS A 377 26.69 31.15 30.23
N ASN A 378 26.09 31.87 29.27
CA ASN A 378 26.58 33.19 28.87
C ASN A 378 26.45 34.22 30.00
N SER A 379 25.49 34.01 30.91
CA SER A 379 25.24 34.87 32.08
C SER A 379 26.03 34.43 33.33
N GLY A 380 26.87 33.40 33.25
CA GLY A 380 27.64 32.89 34.39
C GLY A 380 26.87 32.04 35.40
N ASN A 381 25.59 31.74 35.16
CA ASN A 381 24.73 30.97 36.05
C ASN A 381 24.83 29.45 35.80
N ASP A 382 24.67 28.62 36.83
CA ASP A 382 24.63 27.16 36.67
C ASP A 382 23.33 26.71 35.97
N PRO A 383 23.40 26.08 34.78
CA PRO A 383 22.22 25.64 34.04
C PRO A 383 21.50 24.44 34.68
N THR A 384 22.10 23.77 35.67
CA THR A 384 21.58 22.51 36.23
C THR A 384 20.19 22.68 36.85
N ALA A 385 19.93 23.77 37.57
CA ALA A 385 18.62 24.04 38.19
C ALA A 385 17.50 24.24 37.15
N ALA A 386 17.79 24.91 36.02
CA ALA A 386 16.82 25.14 34.95
C ALA A 386 16.47 23.86 34.17
N ILE A 387 17.46 22.99 33.97
CA ILE A 387 17.31 21.69 33.29
C ILE A 387 16.34 20.78 34.07
N TYR A 388 16.41 20.77 35.40
CA TYR A 388 15.55 19.95 36.26
C TYR A 388 14.28 20.65 36.76
N SER A 389 14.08 21.93 36.43
CA SER A 389 12.90 22.68 36.85
C SER A 389 11.60 22.12 36.23
N ASN A 390 10.65 21.72 37.08
CA ASN A 390 9.32 21.31 36.63
C ASN A 390 8.58 22.47 35.96
N LYS A 391 8.72 23.68 36.51
CA LYS A 391 8.10 24.91 35.97
C LYS A 391 8.58 25.18 34.54
N PHE A 392 9.86 24.98 34.26
CA PHE A 392 10.40 25.16 32.91
C PHE A 392 9.91 24.06 31.96
N PHE A 393 9.84 22.81 32.42
CA PHE A 393 9.25 21.72 31.63
C PHE A 393 7.79 22.01 31.26
N ASP A 394 7.01 22.50 32.22
CA ASP A 394 5.62 22.88 32.00
C ASP A 394 5.51 24.02 30.99
N LEU A 395 6.28 25.10 31.18
CA LEU A 395 6.31 26.25 30.30
C LEU A 395 6.74 25.90 28.86
N ALA A 396 7.79 25.11 28.71
CA ALA A 396 8.29 24.68 27.40
C ALA A 396 7.28 23.79 26.69
N THR A 397 6.61 22.90 27.44
CA THR A 397 5.56 22.03 26.89
C THR A 397 4.36 22.86 26.45
N ASP A 398 3.86 23.76 27.28
CA ASP A 398 2.67 24.57 26.98
C ASP A 398 2.87 25.51 25.78
N ARG A 399 4.10 26.03 25.62
CA ARG A 399 4.46 26.86 24.47
C ARG A 399 4.49 26.07 23.16
N CYS A 400 4.87 24.77 23.18
CA CYS A 400 5.05 23.96 21.97
C CYS A 400 3.83 23.11 21.60
N CYS A 401 3.00 22.71 22.56
CA CYS A 401 1.87 21.81 22.35
C CYS A 401 0.90 22.24 21.23
N PRO A 402 0.49 23.52 21.11
CA PRO A 402 -0.51 23.93 20.11
C PRO A 402 -0.11 23.66 18.66
N GLU A 403 1.19 23.57 18.36
CA GLU A 403 1.68 23.25 17.00
C GLU A 403 1.15 21.90 16.50
N ILE A 404 0.93 20.94 17.41
CA ILE A 404 0.48 19.59 17.05
C ILE A 404 -0.89 19.67 16.38
N ALA A 405 -1.84 20.36 17.00
CA ALA A 405 -3.18 20.56 16.45
C ALA A 405 -3.14 21.44 15.19
N GLN A 406 -2.36 22.53 15.20
CA GLN A 406 -2.23 23.43 14.05
C GLN A 406 -1.73 22.70 12.79
N LYS A 407 -0.74 21.81 12.92
CA LYS A 407 -0.24 21.00 11.80
C LYS A 407 -1.29 20.05 11.24
N LEU A 408 -2.10 19.42 12.09
CA LEU A 408 -3.19 18.53 11.67
C LEU A 408 -4.29 19.32 10.95
N SER A 409 -4.75 20.43 11.53
CA SER A 409 -5.77 21.29 10.92
C SER A 409 -5.29 21.88 9.59
N TYR A 410 -4.03 22.32 9.52
CA TYR A 410 -3.42 22.80 8.27
C TYR A 410 -3.39 21.71 7.19
N PHE A 411 -2.99 20.49 7.54
CA PHE A 411 -2.98 19.37 6.61
C PHE A 411 -4.38 19.07 6.08
N MET A 412 -5.39 19.01 6.96
CA MET A 412 -6.76 18.72 6.56
C MET A 412 -7.35 19.85 5.69
N ALA A 413 -7.05 21.10 6.00
CA ALA A 413 -7.54 22.28 5.28
C ALA A 413 -6.82 22.58 3.96
N THR A 414 -5.56 22.18 3.78
CA THR A 414 -4.79 22.49 2.56
C THR A 414 -4.41 21.29 1.72
N GLY A 415 -4.40 20.09 2.31
CA GLY A 415 -3.92 18.87 1.66
C GLY A 415 -2.40 18.82 1.48
N ASN A 416 -1.67 19.73 2.15
CA ASN A 416 -0.21 19.84 2.06
C ASN A 416 0.46 19.30 3.32
N ILE A 417 1.51 18.50 3.14
CA ILE A 417 2.35 17.95 4.20
C ILE A 417 3.73 18.59 4.13
N ARG A 418 4.16 19.21 5.23
CA ARG A 418 5.52 19.71 5.41
C ARG A 418 6.27 18.78 6.36
N THR A 419 6.94 17.76 5.83
CA THR A 419 7.75 16.81 6.61
C THR A 419 9.16 16.70 6.06
N THR A 420 10.12 16.58 6.98
CA THR A 420 11.53 16.29 6.71
C THR A 420 11.91 14.85 7.07
N GLN A 421 11.02 14.11 7.72
CA GLN A 421 11.33 12.81 8.32
C GLN A 421 10.72 11.63 7.56
N LEU A 422 9.63 11.87 6.84
CA LEU A 422 8.84 10.81 6.22
C LEU A 422 9.11 10.72 4.73
N ASP A 423 9.20 9.49 4.25
CA ASP A 423 9.46 9.16 2.85
C ASP A 423 8.15 9.11 2.05
N LEU A 424 7.58 10.30 1.80
CA LEU A 424 6.38 10.47 0.98
C LEU A 424 6.76 10.96 -0.42
N GLN A 425 6.24 10.30 -1.46
CA GLN A 425 6.52 10.66 -2.85
C GLN A 425 5.96 12.03 -3.28
N GLN A 426 4.91 12.51 -2.63
CA GLN A 426 4.30 13.81 -2.90
C GLN A 426 4.03 14.59 -1.61
N LEU A 427 4.06 15.92 -1.69
CA LEU A 427 3.83 16.81 -0.54
C LEU A 427 2.47 17.52 -0.58
N SER A 428 1.80 17.53 -1.73
CA SER A 428 0.52 18.21 -1.95
C SER A 428 -0.52 17.27 -2.56
N GLY A 429 -1.79 17.68 -2.54
CA GLY A 429 -2.88 16.96 -3.20
C GLY A 429 -3.37 15.73 -2.44
N TRP A 430 -3.13 15.66 -1.12
CA TRP A 430 -3.58 14.55 -0.28
C TRP A 430 -5.05 14.62 0.10
N THR A 431 -5.56 15.82 0.38
CA THR A 431 -6.96 16.06 0.73
C THR A 431 -7.67 16.82 -0.38
N VAL A 432 -8.93 16.48 -0.61
CA VAL A 432 -9.80 17.17 -1.56
C VAL A 432 -11.16 17.42 -0.95
N THR A 433 -11.86 18.44 -1.46
CA THR A 433 -13.27 18.66 -1.13
C THR A 433 -14.11 17.50 -1.66
N ALA A 434 -15.02 17.01 -0.82
CA ALA A 434 -15.99 15.99 -1.18
C ALA A 434 -17.23 16.68 -1.75
N ASP A 435 -17.27 16.83 -3.06
CA ASP A 435 -18.33 17.60 -3.70
C ASP A 435 -19.62 16.78 -3.79
N ARG A 436 -20.68 17.25 -3.13
CA ARG A 436 -22.04 16.69 -3.23
C ARG A 436 -22.88 17.38 -4.31
N LEU A 437 -22.43 17.32 -5.56
CA LEU A 437 -23.28 17.73 -6.70
C LEU A 437 -24.45 16.76 -6.89
N ASN A 438 -24.14 15.47 -6.82
CA ASN A 438 -25.05 14.35 -6.81
C ASN A 438 -24.38 13.19 -6.06
N VAL A 439 -25.14 12.13 -5.76
CA VAL A 439 -24.61 10.96 -5.04
C VAL A 439 -23.47 10.26 -5.81
N HIS A 440 -23.52 10.23 -7.15
CA HIS A 440 -22.53 9.55 -7.98
C HIS A 440 -21.15 10.21 -7.88
N ARG A 441 -21.10 11.56 -7.88
CA ARG A 441 -19.87 12.33 -7.68
C ARG A 441 -19.32 12.11 -6.28
N PHE A 442 -20.19 12.17 -5.28
CA PHE A 442 -19.81 11.97 -3.88
C PHE A 442 -19.17 10.59 -3.66
N LEU A 443 -19.84 9.52 -4.09
CA LEU A 443 -19.34 8.14 -3.98
C LEU A 443 -18.03 7.92 -4.76
N SER A 444 -17.87 8.59 -5.91
CA SER A 444 -16.66 8.46 -6.72
C SER A 444 -15.41 8.95 -5.99
N HIS A 445 -15.52 9.92 -5.07
CA HIS A 445 -14.38 10.38 -4.28
C HIS A 445 -13.77 9.28 -3.39
N PHE A 446 -14.59 8.39 -2.83
CA PHE A 446 -14.14 7.30 -1.96
C PHE A 446 -13.55 6.12 -2.72
N ARG A 447 -13.86 5.99 -4.01
CA ARG A 447 -13.29 4.97 -4.90
C ARG A 447 -12.11 5.49 -5.72
N ALA A 448 -11.84 6.79 -5.69
CA ALA A 448 -10.79 7.41 -6.47
C ALA A 448 -9.39 7.06 -5.95
N VAL A 449 -8.52 6.65 -6.87
CA VAL A 449 -7.12 6.28 -6.65
C VAL A 449 -6.25 7.11 -7.59
N HIS A 450 -5.28 7.83 -7.03
CA HIS A 450 -4.40 8.69 -7.80
C HIS A 450 -2.99 8.09 -7.88
N ARG A 451 -2.39 8.05 -9.08
CA ARG A 451 -1.01 7.58 -9.28
C ARG A 451 0.05 8.50 -8.64
N GLY A 452 -0.28 9.77 -8.41
CA GLY A 452 0.60 10.76 -7.79
C GLY A 452 0.72 12.03 -8.63
N GLN A 453 0.79 13.19 -7.98
CA GLN A 453 0.84 14.48 -8.68
C GLN A 453 2.12 14.64 -9.51
N PHE A 454 3.22 14.02 -9.08
CA PHE A 454 4.50 14.01 -9.80
C PHE A 454 4.38 13.53 -11.26
N PHE A 455 3.48 12.60 -11.55
CA PHE A 455 3.31 12.05 -12.90
C PHE A 455 2.52 12.96 -13.84
N THR A 456 1.83 13.98 -13.31
CA THR A 456 1.08 14.93 -14.15
C THR A 456 2.00 15.78 -15.03
N THR A 457 3.21 16.10 -14.54
CA THR A 457 4.22 16.88 -15.26
C THR A 457 5.09 16.03 -16.19
N MET A 458 5.00 14.70 -16.10
CA MET A 458 5.82 13.80 -16.88
C MET A 458 5.26 13.64 -18.30
N LYS A 459 6.12 13.78 -19.32
CA LYS A 459 5.73 13.69 -20.74
C LYS A 459 5.50 12.26 -21.23
N THR A 460 6.00 11.25 -20.51
CA THR A 460 5.89 9.85 -20.90
C THR A 460 4.48 9.31 -20.65
N THR A 461 3.93 8.58 -21.61
CA THR A 461 2.58 8.00 -21.52
C THR A 461 2.54 6.62 -20.87
N SER A 462 3.69 5.98 -20.60
CA SER A 462 3.76 4.62 -20.03
C SER A 462 2.94 4.48 -18.75
N VAL A 463 3.06 5.46 -17.85
CA VAL A 463 2.35 5.51 -16.56
C VAL A 463 0.84 5.68 -16.68
N ARG A 464 0.35 6.12 -17.85
CA ARG A 464 -1.07 6.36 -18.14
C ARG A 464 -1.75 5.19 -18.84
N LYS A 465 -0.95 4.22 -19.33
CA LYS A 465 -1.47 3.07 -20.07
C LYS A 465 -2.21 2.14 -19.10
N LEU A 466 -3.36 1.63 -19.56
CA LEU A 466 -4.05 0.53 -18.90
C LEU A 466 -3.23 -0.75 -19.10
N LEU A 467 -3.01 -1.49 -18.02
CA LEU A 467 -2.26 -2.75 -18.01
C LEU A 467 -3.19 -3.90 -17.62
N GLY A 468 -2.99 -5.11 -18.17
CA GLY A 468 -3.82 -6.28 -17.88
C GLY A 468 -3.87 -6.65 -16.39
N GLU A 469 -2.78 -6.39 -15.65
CA GLU A 469 -2.69 -6.59 -14.19
C GLU A 469 -3.72 -5.80 -13.38
N THR A 470 -4.27 -4.72 -13.94
CA THR A 470 -5.27 -3.87 -13.27
C THR A 470 -6.68 -4.45 -13.30
N TRP A 471 -6.90 -5.51 -14.09
CA TRP A 471 -8.19 -6.17 -14.24
C TRP A 471 -8.80 -6.56 -12.90
N GLY A 472 -10.06 -6.19 -12.67
CA GLY A 472 -10.76 -6.48 -11.43
C GLY A 472 -10.37 -5.59 -10.24
N PHE A 473 -9.30 -4.78 -10.32
CA PHE A 473 -8.87 -3.86 -9.26
C PHE A 473 -9.17 -2.40 -9.57
N LEU A 474 -8.80 -1.95 -10.77
CA LEU A 474 -9.09 -0.62 -11.28
C LEU A 474 -10.01 -0.73 -12.48
N CYS A 475 -11.02 0.15 -12.53
CA CYS A 475 -11.96 0.16 -13.62
C CYS A 475 -11.29 0.69 -14.90
N PRO A 476 -11.36 -0.03 -16.04
CA PRO A 476 -10.75 0.41 -17.29
C PRO A 476 -11.49 1.59 -17.94
N VAL A 477 -12.77 1.77 -17.60
CA VAL A 477 -13.65 2.83 -18.15
C VAL A 477 -13.62 4.11 -17.32
N HIS A 478 -13.54 4.02 -15.99
CA HIS A 478 -13.78 5.16 -15.11
C HIS A 478 -12.50 5.96 -14.84
N THR A 479 -12.09 6.72 -15.86
CA THR A 479 -11.05 7.76 -15.78
C THR A 479 -11.61 9.06 -16.36
N PRO A 480 -11.30 10.24 -15.81
CA PRO A 480 -11.63 11.50 -16.48
C PRO A 480 -10.85 11.63 -17.79
N ASP A 481 -11.39 12.44 -18.70
CA ASP A 481 -10.67 12.92 -19.87
C ASP A 481 -9.67 14.05 -19.52
N GLY A 482 -8.90 14.49 -20.53
CA GLY A 482 -7.94 15.59 -20.40
C GLY A 482 -6.65 15.23 -19.63
N ALA A 483 -6.07 16.23 -18.96
CA ALA A 483 -4.79 16.10 -18.27
C ALA A 483 -4.71 14.97 -17.20
N PRO A 484 -5.75 14.65 -16.43
CA PRO A 484 -5.71 13.56 -15.45
C PRO A 484 -5.98 12.16 -16.05
N CYS A 485 -6.19 12.02 -17.35
CA CYS A 485 -6.46 10.74 -18.00
C CYS A 485 -5.35 9.71 -17.73
N GLY A 486 -5.72 8.54 -17.20
CA GLY A 486 -4.80 7.46 -16.82
C GLY A 486 -4.07 7.67 -15.49
N LEU A 487 -4.23 8.82 -14.83
CA LEU A 487 -3.62 9.12 -13.52
C LEU A 487 -4.64 9.11 -12.38
N LEU A 488 -5.86 9.60 -12.64
CA LEU A 488 -6.99 9.50 -11.71
C LEU A 488 -7.87 8.32 -12.10
N LEU A 489 -7.75 7.24 -11.36
CA LEU A 489 -8.44 5.98 -11.61
C LEU A 489 -9.46 5.72 -10.50
N HIS A 490 -10.35 4.75 -10.70
CA HIS A 490 -11.33 4.37 -9.67
C HIS A 490 -11.28 2.87 -9.45
N LEU A 491 -11.39 2.47 -8.18
CA LEU A 491 -11.54 1.07 -7.80
C LEU A 491 -12.79 0.46 -8.44
N THR A 492 -12.72 -0.83 -8.73
CA THR A 492 -13.89 -1.62 -9.13
C THR A 492 -14.87 -1.79 -7.97
N GLN A 493 -16.05 -2.33 -8.27
CA GLN A 493 -17.09 -2.58 -7.26
C GLN A 493 -16.59 -3.48 -6.12
N SER A 494 -15.87 -4.55 -6.43
CA SER A 494 -15.46 -5.59 -5.48
C SER A 494 -14.05 -5.41 -4.90
N ALA A 495 -13.20 -4.58 -5.53
CA ALA A 495 -11.88 -4.30 -5.01
C ALA A 495 -11.94 -3.42 -3.76
N ALA A 496 -11.18 -3.80 -2.74
CA ALA A 496 -11.06 -3.05 -1.50
C ALA A 496 -9.62 -3.03 -1.01
N PRO A 497 -9.13 -1.91 -0.48
CA PRO A 497 -7.84 -1.88 0.20
C PRO A 497 -7.96 -2.50 1.59
N VAL A 498 -6.99 -3.33 1.97
CA VAL A 498 -6.90 -3.92 3.31
C VAL A 498 -6.56 -2.82 4.31
N ALA A 499 -7.53 -2.43 5.13
CA ALA A 499 -7.42 -1.36 6.13
C ALA A 499 -7.23 -1.87 7.57
N LEU A 500 -7.08 -3.18 7.76
CA LEU A 500 -6.87 -3.78 9.08
C LEU A 500 -5.43 -3.55 9.57
N PRO A 501 -5.23 -3.33 10.88
CA PRO A 501 -3.88 -3.19 11.42
C PRO A 501 -3.05 -4.46 11.16
N PRO A 502 -1.73 -4.32 10.93
CA PRO A 502 -0.86 -5.47 10.66
C PRO A 502 -0.87 -6.44 11.84
N ASP A 503 -1.05 -7.72 11.56
CA ASP A 503 -1.07 -8.76 12.58
C ASP A 503 0.35 -9.07 13.06
N ARG A 504 0.62 -8.75 14.33
CA ARG A 504 1.92 -9.00 14.98
C ARG A 504 2.18 -10.48 15.23
N ARG A 505 1.13 -11.30 15.29
CA ARG A 505 1.21 -12.74 15.59
C ARG A 505 1.31 -13.59 14.33
N ALA A 506 1.04 -13.04 13.14
CA ALA A 506 1.04 -13.79 11.89
C ALA A 506 2.32 -14.60 11.67
N ARG A 507 3.48 -13.95 11.83
CA ARG A 507 4.79 -14.61 11.68
C ARG A 507 4.98 -15.76 12.69
N ALA A 508 4.62 -15.54 13.95
CA ALA A 508 4.74 -16.57 14.98
C ALA A 508 3.78 -17.75 14.72
N SER A 509 2.57 -17.48 14.25
CA SER A 509 1.55 -18.49 13.95
C SER A 509 1.98 -19.37 12.78
N ILE A 510 2.55 -18.77 11.72
CA ILE A 510 3.11 -19.51 10.58
C ILE A 510 4.29 -20.38 11.01
N ARG A 511 5.18 -19.86 11.87
CA ARG A 511 6.31 -20.64 12.42
C ARG A 511 5.82 -21.85 13.22
N LEU A 512 4.81 -21.66 14.08
CA LEU A 512 4.21 -22.72 14.87
C LEU A 512 3.54 -23.77 13.98
N PHE A 513 2.80 -23.34 12.96
CA PHE A 513 2.16 -24.23 11.99
C PHE A 513 3.19 -25.11 11.26
N LEU A 514 4.28 -24.50 10.77
CA LEU A 514 5.36 -25.22 10.09
C LEU A 514 6.05 -26.22 11.03
N HIS A 515 6.30 -25.82 12.27
CA HIS A 515 6.88 -26.70 13.30
C HIS A 515 5.98 -27.92 13.58
N LYS A 516 4.65 -27.72 13.70
CA LYS A 516 3.70 -28.84 13.85
C LYS A 516 3.76 -29.83 12.67
N HIS A 517 4.12 -29.38 11.48
CA HIS A 517 4.22 -30.20 10.26
C HIS A 517 5.64 -30.73 10.02
N GLY A 518 6.51 -30.71 11.04
CA GLY A 518 7.86 -31.28 10.95
C GLY A 518 8.87 -30.43 10.18
N VAL A 519 8.52 -29.19 9.82
CA VAL A 519 9.48 -28.23 9.27
C VAL A 519 10.23 -27.60 10.44
N CYS A 520 11.55 -27.66 10.40
CA CYS A 520 12.36 -27.07 11.46
C CYS A 520 12.46 -25.56 11.26
N VAL A 521 11.95 -24.82 12.24
CA VAL A 521 11.77 -23.36 12.24
C VAL A 521 12.11 -22.82 13.61
N ASP A 522 12.75 -21.65 13.68
CA ASP A 522 13.06 -20.99 14.94
C ASP A 522 11.82 -20.35 15.58
N LEU A 523 11.28 -21.01 16.61
CA LEU A 523 10.09 -20.57 17.35
C LEU A 523 10.37 -19.38 18.29
N GLU A 524 11.54 -19.35 18.92
CA GLU A 524 11.85 -18.42 20.01
C GLU A 524 12.73 -17.25 19.59
N GLY A 525 13.38 -17.33 18.41
CA GLY A 525 14.34 -16.31 17.97
C GLY A 525 15.58 -16.20 18.88
N THR A 526 15.76 -17.16 19.78
CA THR A 526 16.81 -17.25 20.80
C THR A 526 18.06 -17.98 20.32
N SER A 527 17.99 -18.64 19.15
CA SER A 527 19.07 -19.49 18.62
C SER A 527 20.38 -18.72 18.32
N GLY A 528 20.31 -17.39 18.18
CA GLY A 528 21.47 -16.57 17.78
C GLY A 528 21.90 -16.77 16.32
N LEU A 529 21.38 -17.79 15.64
CA LEU A 529 21.60 -18.09 14.24
C LEU A 529 20.45 -17.55 13.37
N PRO A 530 20.67 -17.37 12.05
CA PRO A 530 19.58 -17.12 11.12
C PRO A 530 18.50 -18.22 11.20
N PRO A 531 17.20 -17.87 11.32
CA PRO A 531 16.11 -18.84 11.37
C PRO A 531 16.11 -19.85 10.21
N SER A 532 16.66 -19.45 9.07
CA SER A 532 16.84 -20.29 7.88
C SER A 532 17.82 -21.46 8.06
N ASP A 533 18.70 -21.45 9.07
CA ASP A 533 19.75 -22.47 9.29
C ASP A 533 19.41 -23.56 10.30
N VAL A 534 18.49 -23.27 11.22
CA VAL A 534 18.02 -24.24 12.22
C VAL A 534 17.42 -25.45 11.49
N GLY A 535 16.73 -25.20 10.37
CA GLY A 535 16.15 -26.23 9.51
C GLY A 535 17.13 -27.11 8.76
N ALA A 536 18.19 -26.52 8.20
CA ALA A 536 19.20 -27.26 7.44
C ALA A 536 20.11 -28.11 8.34
N SER A 537 20.49 -27.60 9.52
CA SER A 537 21.36 -28.30 10.46
C SER A 537 20.68 -29.51 11.11
N ALA A 538 19.39 -29.40 11.46
CA ALA A 538 18.62 -30.52 12.03
C ALA A 538 18.39 -31.65 11.01
N ARG A 539 18.16 -31.32 9.72
CA ARG A 539 18.01 -32.30 8.64
C ARG A 539 19.32 -32.99 8.27
N GLN A 540 20.46 -32.31 8.39
CA GLN A 540 21.78 -32.93 8.24
C GLN A 540 22.09 -33.92 9.37
N ALA A 541 21.69 -33.62 10.61
CA ALA A 541 21.89 -34.51 11.75
C ALA A 541 21.00 -35.78 11.71
N ALA A 542 19.84 -35.71 11.04
CA ALA A 542 18.88 -36.82 10.94
C ALA A 542 19.12 -37.80 9.77
N ARG A 543 20.11 -37.55 8.89
CA ARG A 543 20.47 -38.46 7.80
C ARG A 543 21.64 -39.36 8.23
N PRO A 544 21.52 -40.70 8.16
CA PRO A 544 22.65 -41.58 8.43
C PRO A 544 23.76 -41.32 7.40
N ALA A 545 25.00 -41.20 7.88
CA ALA A 545 26.17 -41.05 7.04
C ALA A 545 26.35 -42.33 6.19
N VAL A 546 26.08 -42.24 4.88
CA VAL A 546 26.35 -43.34 3.96
C VAL A 546 27.86 -43.34 3.65
N ARG A 547 28.58 -44.35 4.17
CA ARG A 547 29.99 -44.59 3.84
C ARG A 547 30.10 -45.10 2.41
N GLY A 548 30.71 -44.31 1.53
CA GLY A 548 31.21 -44.78 0.24
C GLY A 548 32.57 -45.50 0.37
N PRO A 549 33.01 -46.25 -0.67
CA PRO A 549 34.15 -47.18 -0.57
C PRO A 549 35.53 -46.52 -0.45
N THR A 550 35.65 -45.19 -0.59
CA THR A 550 36.93 -44.50 -0.75
C THR A 550 37.28 -43.52 0.37
N GLY A 551 36.64 -43.61 1.55
CA GLY A 551 37.13 -42.92 2.76
C GLY A 551 37.16 -41.38 2.73
N VAL A 552 36.62 -40.74 1.68
CA VAL A 552 36.46 -39.28 1.61
C VAL A 552 35.07 -38.91 2.12
N VAL A 553 35.02 -38.11 3.18
CA VAL A 553 33.78 -37.46 3.65
C VAL A 553 33.43 -36.35 2.68
N ALA A 554 32.76 -36.68 1.58
CA ALA A 554 32.12 -35.69 0.73
C ALA A 554 30.82 -35.23 1.42
N ALA A 555 30.74 -33.95 1.77
CA ALA A 555 29.48 -33.30 2.15
C ALA A 555 28.53 -33.39 0.93
N THR A 556 27.66 -34.39 0.93
CA THR A 556 26.87 -34.80 -0.24
C THR A 556 25.61 -33.95 -0.40
N SER A 557 25.53 -33.29 -1.56
CA SER A 557 24.38 -32.65 -2.21
C SER A 557 23.52 -31.67 -1.39
N SER A 558 23.70 -30.36 -1.64
CA SER A 558 22.69 -29.36 -1.30
C SER A 558 21.41 -29.66 -2.09
N ALA A 559 20.34 -30.08 -1.42
CA ALA A 559 19.02 -30.09 -2.02
C ALA A 559 18.67 -28.66 -2.49
N SER A 560 18.10 -28.52 -3.69
CA SER A 560 17.62 -27.22 -4.17
C SER A 560 16.43 -26.76 -3.31
N THR A 561 16.65 -25.71 -2.52
CA THR A 561 15.64 -25.14 -1.62
C THR A 561 15.17 -23.77 -2.07
N PHE A 562 13.95 -23.36 -1.71
CA PHE A 562 13.44 -22.00 -1.90
C PHE A 562 13.08 -21.34 -0.55
N PRO A 563 13.16 -20.01 -0.44
CA PRO A 563 12.78 -19.29 0.77
C PRO A 563 11.26 -19.07 0.88
N LEU A 564 10.72 -19.29 2.07
CA LEU A 564 9.40 -18.81 2.49
C LEU A 564 9.56 -17.46 3.20
N VAL A 565 8.92 -16.42 2.66
CA VAL A 565 9.05 -15.04 3.14
C VAL A 565 7.70 -14.53 3.62
N VAL A 566 7.63 -14.07 4.87
CA VAL A 566 6.42 -13.47 5.46
C VAL A 566 6.70 -12.02 5.80
N ASP A 567 6.02 -11.10 5.13
CA ASP A 567 6.19 -9.64 5.30
C ASP A 567 7.66 -9.17 5.27
N GLY A 568 8.46 -9.74 4.37
CA GLY A 568 9.89 -9.42 4.24
C GLY A 568 10.81 -10.14 5.23
N ALA A 569 10.29 -11.01 6.11
CA ALA A 569 11.11 -11.88 6.95
C ALA A 569 11.24 -13.27 6.31
N VAL A 570 12.47 -13.73 6.07
CA VAL A 570 12.72 -15.12 5.66
C VAL A 570 12.47 -16.03 6.86
N VAL A 571 11.43 -16.85 6.80
CA VAL A 571 11.02 -17.71 7.93
C VAL A 571 11.81 -19.00 7.94
N CYS A 572 11.84 -19.69 6.80
CA CYS A 572 12.57 -20.95 6.61
C CYS A 572 12.85 -21.16 5.12
N ARG A 573 13.60 -22.22 4.81
CA ARG A 573 13.79 -22.72 3.46
C ARG A 573 13.15 -24.10 3.33
N LEU A 574 12.45 -24.31 2.23
CA LEU A 574 11.69 -25.53 1.94
C LEU A 574 12.28 -26.19 0.69
N ASP A 575 12.07 -27.49 0.55
CA ASP A 575 12.57 -28.24 -0.61
C ASP A 575 11.80 -27.87 -1.87
N ARG A 576 12.50 -27.65 -2.99
CA ARG A 576 11.91 -27.29 -4.29
C ARG A 576 10.81 -28.24 -4.75
N LYS A 577 10.92 -29.53 -4.40
CA LYS A 577 9.94 -30.57 -4.78
C LYS A 577 8.55 -30.33 -4.15
N ASP A 578 8.50 -29.68 -2.99
CA ASP A 578 7.28 -29.48 -2.23
C ASP A 578 6.62 -28.12 -2.51
N PHE A 579 7.11 -27.36 -3.49
CA PHE A 579 6.65 -26.00 -3.77
C PHE A 579 5.13 -25.91 -3.99
N ALA A 580 4.58 -26.75 -4.87
CA ALA A 580 3.15 -26.76 -5.18
C ALA A 580 2.30 -27.14 -3.94
N PHE A 581 2.75 -28.17 -3.21
CA PHE A 581 2.10 -28.63 -1.98
C PHE A 581 1.98 -27.52 -0.94
N TRP A 582 3.08 -26.81 -0.65
CA TRP A 582 3.06 -25.72 0.33
C TRP A 582 2.22 -24.53 -0.14
N LEU A 583 2.29 -24.18 -1.43
CA LEU A 583 1.51 -23.08 -2.00
C LEU A 583 0.00 -23.34 -1.86
N GLU A 584 -0.46 -24.53 -2.24
CA GLU A 584 -1.88 -24.94 -2.13
C GLU A 584 -2.31 -25.05 -0.67
N THR A 585 -1.46 -25.60 0.20
CA THR A 585 -1.74 -25.70 1.64
C THR A 585 -2.01 -24.32 2.25
N PHE A 586 -1.16 -23.32 1.96
CA PHE A 586 -1.36 -21.97 2.49
C PHE A 586 -2.60 -21.28 1.89
N ARG A 587 -2.90 -21.50 0.61
CA ARG A 587 -4.14 -20.98 -0.03
C ARG A 587 -5.39 -21.59 0.60
N ASP A 588 -5.39 -22.89 0.87
CA ASP A 588 -6.52 -23.57 1.50
C ASP A 588 -6.71 -23.16 2.97
N LEU A 589 -5.63 -23.06 3.76
CA LEU A 589 -5.70 -22.53 5.15
C LEU A 589 -6.30 -21.13 5.20
N LYS A 590 -5.87 -20.25 4.29
CA LYS A 590 -6.43 -18.91 4.11
C LYS A 590 -7.91 -18.95 3.75
N SER A 591 -8.33 -19.86 2.85
CA SER A 591 -9.73 -20.01 2.45
C SER A 591 -10.63 -20.45 3.63
N ARG A 592 -10.09 -21.28 4.53
CA ARG A 592 -10.78 -21.83 5.71
C ARG A 592 -10.72 -20.94 6.95
N GLU A 593 -9.86 -19.91 6.94
CA GLU A 593 -9.47 -19.16 8.15
C GLU A 593 -9.01 -20.07 9.30
N ALA A 594 -8.27 -21.13 8.96
CA ALA A 594 -7.76 -22.11 9.92
C ALA A 594 -6.34 -21.72 10.40
N GLU A 595 -5.97 -22.17 11.62
CA GLU A 595 -4.63 -21.96 12.20
C GLU A 595 -4.18 -20.47 12.17
N ASP A 596 -5.09 -19.56 12.55
CA ASP A 596 -4.94 -18.10 12.57
C ASP A 596 -4.77 -17.40 11.21
N PHE A 597 -4.74 -18.12 10.09
CA PHE A 597 -4.75 -17.51 8.76
C PHE A 597 -6.03 -16.69 8.54
N LYS A 598 -5.91 -15.57 7.80
CA LYS A 598 -7.03 -14.68 7.49
C LYS A 598 -7.28 -14.65 5.99
N GLN A 599 -8.55 -14.57 5.57
CA GLN A 599 -8.92 -14.57 4.15
C GLN A 599 -8.25 -13.47 3.33
N HIS A 600 -7.96 -12.31 3.93
CA HIS A 600 -7.37 -11.15 3.24
C HIS A 600 -5.83 -11.19 3.15
N TRP A 601 -5.17 -12.24 3.65
CA TRP A 601 -3.73 -12.42 3.44
C TRP A 601 -3.46 -12.77 1.98
N GLU A 602 -2.39 -12.23 1.42
CA GLU A 602 -2.01 -12.52 0.04
C GLU A 602 -0.88 -13.54 0.06
N VAL A 603 -1.08 -14.65 -0.65
CA VAL A 603 -0.11 -15.75 -0.78
C VAL A 603 0.29 -15.83 -2.25
N VAL A 604 1.56 -15.57 -2.53
CA VAL A 604 2.11 -15.53 -3.89
C VAL A 604 3.25 -16.54 -3.98
N GLY A 605 3.17 -17.44 -4.94
CA GLY A 605 4.25 -18.36 -5.27
C GLY A 605 4.92 -17.95 -6.58
N PHE A 606 6.24 -17.80 -6.56
CA PHE A 606 7.06 -17.64 -7.76
C PHE A 606 7.73 -18.99 -8.07
N PRO A 607 7.29 -19.71 -9.12
CA PRO A 607 7.86 -21.00 -9.47
C PRO A 607 9.28 -20.85 -10.04
N HIS A 608 10.03 -21.94 -10.03
CA HIS A 608 11.35 -21.99 -10.66
C HIS A 608 11.26 -21.67 -12.16
N ASN A 609 12.20 -20.87 -12.68
CA ASN A 609 12.22 -20.37 -14.06
C ASN A 609 11.01 -19.52 -14.48
N GLY A 610 10.20 -19.02 -13.54
CA GLY A 610 9.06 -18.15 -13.85
C GLY A 610 9.43 -16.70 -14.24
N GLY A 611 10.71 -16.34 -14.29
CA GLY A 611 11.16 -14.96 -14.54
C GLY A 611 11.24 -14.06 -13.29
N ASN A 612 10.90 -14.59 -12.09
CA ASN A 612 11.15 -13.95 -10.79
C ASN A 612 12.00 -14.86 -9.88
N LEU A 613 12.36 -14.37 -8.69
CA LEU A 613 13.07 -15.15 -7.69
C LEU A 613 12.17 -16.25 -7.13
N GLU A 614 12.57 -17.51 -7.32
CA GLU A 614 11.88 -18.68 -6.78
C GLU A 614 11.66 -18.54 -5.28
N SER A 615 10.39 -18.45 -4.85
CA SER A 615 10.02 -18.17 -3.45
C SER A 615 8.51 -18.21 -3.24
N ILE A 616 8.09 -18.35 -1.98
CA ILE A 616 6.69 -18.11 -1.57
C ILE A 616 6.67 -16.88 -0.67
N PHE A 617 5.84 -15.89 -1.02
CA PHE A 617 5.61 -14.68 -0.24
C PHE A 617 4.22 -14.68 0.38
N ILE A 618 4.15 -14.41 1.68
CA ILE A 618 2.90 -14.16 2.41
C ILE A 618 2.90 -12.71 2.90
N PHE A 619 1.85 -11.97 2.58
CA PHE A 619 1.70 -10.58 2.98
C PHE A 619 0.49 -10.38 3.88
N THR A 620 0.71 -9.71 5.01
CA THR A 620 -0.31 -9.40 6.03
C THR A 620 -0.51 -7.90 6.23
N PHE A 621 0.46 -7.06 5.86
CA PHE A 621 0.40 -5.61 6.08
C PHE A 621 -0.75 -4.92 5.33
N PRO A 622 -1.25 -3.77 5.85
CA PRO A 622 -2.32 -2.98 5.23
C PRO A 622 -1.88 -2.20 3.99
N GLY A 623 -2.85 -1.75 3.19
CA GLY A 623 -2.64 -0.95 1.97
C GLY A 623 -2.66 -1.77 0.68
N ARG A 624 -2.54 -3.09 0.78
CA ARG A 624 -2.74 -4.01 -0.34
C ARG A 624 -4.18 -3.95 -0.84
N LEU A 625 -4.38 -4.06 -2.15
CA LEU A 625 -5.70 -4.23 -2.74
C LEU A 625 -6.01 -5.71 -2.83
N VAL A 626 -7.23 -6.07 -2.46
CA VAL A 626 -7.75 -7.42 -2.59
C VAL A 626 -9.08 -7.39 -3.34
N ARG A 627 -9.35 -8.45 -4.10
CA ARG A 627 -10.65 -8.68 -4.75
C ARG A 627 -11.05 -10.14 -4.61
N PRO A 628 -12.34 -10.45 -4.49
CA PRO A 628 -12.82 -11.82 -4.36
C PRO A 628 -12.95 -12.50 -5.73
N VAL A 629 -12.52 -13.76 -5.81
CA VAL A 629 -12.73 -14.71 -6.92
C VAL A 629 -13.21 -16.04 -6.35
N ARG A 630 -13.85 -16.88 -7.17
CA ARG A 630 -14.29 -18.21 -6.73
C ARG A 630 -13.31 -19.27 -7.19
N HIS A 631 -12.79 -20.07 -6.26
CA HIS A 631 -11.97 -21.23 -6.58
C HIS A 631 -12.85 -22.36 -7.13
N ILE A 632 -12.43 -22.99 -8.22
CA ILE A 632 -13.29 -23.93 -8.97
C ILE A 632 -13.47 -25.25 -8.20
N GLU A 633 -12.39 -25.86 -7.72
CA GLU A 633 -12.45 -27.18 -7.09
C GLU A 633 -13.08 -27.14 -5.69
N SER A 634 -12.77 -26.10 -4.91
CA SER A 634 -13.29 -25.96 -3.54
C SER A 634 -14.63 -25.23 -3.45
N GLY A 635 -15.02 -24.50 -4.51
CA GLY A 635 -16.23 -23.67 -4.55
C GLY A 635 -16.20 -22.43 -3.63
N ARG A 636 -15.12 -22.23 -2.85
CA ARG A 636 -15.00 -21.13 -1.89
C ARG A 636 -14.58 -19.82 -2.55
N ILE A 637 -14.89 -18.71 -1.88
CA ILE A 637 -14.42 -17.39 -2.28
C ILE A 637 -13.01 -17.18 -1.72
N GLU A 638 -12.07 -16.82 -2.58
CA GLU A 638 -10.72 -16.44 -2.21
C GLU A 638 -10.44 -14.98 -2.59
N TYR A 639 -9.76 -14.24 -1.71
CA TYR A 639 -9.33 -12.88 -1.98
C TYR A 639 -7.93 -12.86 -2.58
N ILE A 640 -7.81 -12.41 -3.83
CA ILE A 640 -6.53 -12.32 -4.53
C ILE A 640 -6.05 -10.87 -4.58
N GLY A 641 -4.73 -10.68 -4.60
CA GLY A 641 -4.09 -9.37 -4.77
C GLY A 641 -3.46 -9.20 -6.15
N PRO A 642 -3.03 -7.99 -6.49
CA PRO A 642 -2.50 -7.67 -7.83
C PRO A 642 -1.16 -8.34 -8.13
N LEU A 643 -0.39 -8.76 -7.10
CA LEU A 643 0.88 -9.47 -7.31
C LEU A 643 0.65 -10.95 -7.63
N MET A 644 -0.40 -11.56 -7.06
CA MET A 644 -0.80 -12.93 -7.36
C MET A 644 -1.40 -13.07 -8.76
N GLN A 645 -2.20 -12.10 -9.20
CA GLN A 645 -3.05 -12.23 -10.39
C GLN A 645 -2.32 -12.62 -11.68
N PRO A 646 -1.12 -12.10 -12.02
CA PRO A 646 -0.38 -12.53 -13.22
C PRO A 646 -0.02 -14.02 -13.23
N TRP A 647 -0.05 -14.68 -12.08
CA TRP A 647 0.32 -16.08 -11.89
C TRP A 647 -0.89 -16.99 -11.68
N ALA A 648 -2.11 -16.47 -11.83
CA ALA A 648 -3.35 -17.22 -11.62
C ALA A 648 -4.19 -17.26 -12.90
N ALA A 649 -4.68 -18.45 -13.26
CA ALA A 649 -5.62 -18.62 -14.36
C ALA A 649 -7.06 -18.41 -13.87
N ILE A 650 -7.68 -17.30 -14.28
CA ILE A 650 -9.02 -16.87 -13.84
C ILE A 650 -9.95 -16.77 -15.04
N ALA A 651 -11.03 -17.55 -15.04
CA ALA A 651 -12.06 -17.49 -16.08
C ALA A 651 -13.01 -16.30 -15.86
N CYS A 652 -13.36 -15.59 -16.94
CA CYS A 652 -14.32 -14.48 -16.88
C CYS A 652 -15.75 -14.94 -16.64
N ARG A 653 -16.13 -16.10 -17.21
CA ARG A 653 -17.45 -16.71 -17.07
C ARG A 653 -17.33 -18.21 -16.75
N PRO A 654 -18.30 -18.79 -16.02
CA PRO A 654 -18.36 -20.24 -15.81
C PRO A 654 -18.46 -21.05 -17.11
N SER A 655 -19.02 -20.46 -18.19
CA SER A 655 -19.05 -21.08 -19.53
C SER A 655 -17.66 -21.29 -20.12
N ASP A 656 -16.73 -20.38 -19.82
CA ASP A 656 -15.37 -20.41 -20.38
C ASP A 656 -14.57 -21.58 -19.78
N VAL A 657 -14.82 -21.90 -18.51
CA VAL A 657 -14.27 -23.08 -17.84
C VAL A 657 -14.72 -24.35 -18.55
N LYS A 658 -16.03 -24.53 -18.74
CA LYS A 658 -16.59 -25.72 -19.42
C LYS A 658 -16.04 -25.88 -20.84
N ARG A 659 -15.93 -24.76 -21.58
CA ARG A 659 -15.37 -24.74 -22.93
C ARG A 659 -13.90 -25.17 -22.93
N SER A 660 -13.09 -24.60 -22.03
CA SER A 660 -11.67 -24.92 -21.93
C SER A 660 -11.43 -26.36 -21.49
N ASP A 661 -12.21 -26.88 -20.53
CA ASP A 661 -12.13 -28.29 -20.10
C ASP A 661 -12.46 -29.26 -21.24
N ARG A 662 -13.47 -28.93 -22.07
CA ARG A 662 -13.79 -29.71 -23.27
C ARG A 662 -12.63 -29.69 -24.26
N LEU A 663 -12.04 -28.53 -24.51
CA LEU A 663 -10.88 -28.39 -25.40
C LEU A 663 -9.66 -29.13 -24.84
N LEU A 664 -9.37 -29.06 -23.53
CA LEU A 664 -8.28 -29.82 -22.91
C LEU A 664 -8.44 -31.33 -23.11
N ARG A 665 -9.68 -31.85 -23.01
CA ARG A 665 -9.95 -33.28 -23.27
C ARG A 665 -9.75 -33.66 -24.73
N LEU A 666 -10.16 -32.79 -25.66
CA LEU A 666 -10.05 -33.04 -27.11
C LEU A 666 -8.61 -32.88 -27.62
N HIS A 667 -7.89 -31.88 -27.12
CA HIS A 667 -6.51 -31.60 -27.49
C HIS A 667 -5.49 -32.42 -26.68
N GLY A 668 -5.89 -33.01 -25.55
CA GLY A 668 -5.02 -33.80 -24.67
C GLY A 668 -4.15 -34.84 -25.40
N PRO A 669 -4.73 -35.71 -26.26
CA PRO A 669 -3.96 -36.68 -27.04
C PRO A 669 -2.96 -36.02 -28.00
N VAL A 670 -3.38 -34.93 -28.67
CA VAL A 670 -2.55 -34.20 -29.63
C VAL A 670 -1.38 -33.51 -28.92
N VAL A 671 -1.65 -32.85 -27.78
CA VAL A 671 -0.62 -32.18 -26.96
C VAL A 671 0.36 -33.20 -26.37
N SER A 672 -0.11 -34.37 -25.91
CA SER A 672 0.81 -35.43 -25.47
C SER A 672 1.69 -35.96 -26.59
N GLU A 673 1.16 -36.02 -27.82
CA GLU A 673 1.90 -36.43 -29.03
C GLU A 673 2.97 -35.37 -29.40
N ILE A 674 2.65 -34.08 -29.29
CA ILE A 674 3.55 -32.94 -29.52
C ILE A 674 4.68 -32.88 -28.47
N VAL A 675 4.36 -33.11 -27.20
CA VAL A 675 5.39 -33.14 -26.13
C VAL A 675 6.32 -34.35 -26.30
N SER A 676 5.84 -35.44 -26.91
CA SER A 676 6.63 -36.64 -27.19
C SER A 676 7.45 -36.60 -28.49
N SER A 677 7.16 -35.67 -29.41
CA SER A 677 7.79 -35.61 -30.74
C SER A 677 8.26 -34.20 -31.10
N SER A 678 9.52 -34.07 -31.53
CA SER A 678 10.09 -32.82 -32.03
C SER A 678 9.52 -32.49 -33.42
N VAL A 679 8.26 -32.07 -33.49
CA VAL A 679 7.56 -31.74 -34.74
C VAL A 679 7.57 -30.22 -34.97
N SER A 680 7.70 -29.81 -36.24
CA SER A 680 7.76 -28.40 -36.63
C SER A 680 6.47 -27.63 -36.30
N THR A 681 6.63 -26.36 -35.91
CA THR A 681 5.57 -25.45 -35.45
C THR A 681 4.47 -25.19 -36.48
N ASP A 682 4.75 -25.30 -37.78
CA ASP A 682 3.78 -25.04 -38.86
C ASP A 682 2.75 -26.19 -39.04
N SER A 683 3.16 -27.43 -38.75
CA SER A 683 2.28 -28.62 -38.74
C SER A 683 1.25 -28.58 -37.59
N LEU A 684 1.65 -27.95 -36.49
CA LEU A 684 0.87 -27.78 -35.28
C LEU A 684 -0.29 -26.79 -35.46
N ALA A 685 0.00 -25.60 -35.99
CA ALA A 685 -0.99 -24.55 -36.19
C ALA A 685 -2.15 -25.00 -37.10
N SER A 686 -1.83 -25.71 -38.18
CA SER A 686 -2.82 -26.25 -39.13
C SER A 686 -3.71 -27.34 -38.52
N ARG A 687 -3.18 -28.23 -37.68
CA ARG A 687 -3.97 -29.25 -36.95
C ARG A 687 -4.86 -28.63 -35.87
N PHE A 688 -4.38 -27.62 -35.13
CA PHE A 688 -5.19 -26.87 -34.18
C PHE A 688 -6.35 -26.14 -34.86
N GLN A 689 -6.09 -25.57 -36.03
CA GLN A 689 -7.10 -24.85 -36.81
C GLN A 689 -8.19 -25.80 -37.33
N ALA A 690 -7.83 -26.99 -37.82
CA ALA A 690 -8.80 -28.02 -38.25
C ALA A 690 -9.77 -28.44 -37.13
N LEU A 691 -9.25 -28.67 -35.91
CA LEU A 691 -10.07 -29.04 -34.74
C LEU A 691 -10.98 -27.90 -34.26
N SER A 692 -10.58 -26.65 -34.46
CA SER A 692 -11.39 -25.49 -34.09
C SER A 692 -12.55 -25.21 -35.06
N VAL A 693 -12.37 -25.52 -36.35
CA VAL A 693 -13.36 -25.26 -37.42
C VAL A 693 -14.56 -26.21 -37.36
N ASP A 694 -14.35 -27.48 -36.98
CA ASP A 694 -15.44 -28.47 -36.85
C ASP A 694 -16.41 -28.18 -35.70
N SER A 695 -16.03 -27.32 -34.75
CA SER A 695 -16.88 -26.95 -33.62
C SER A 695 -17.87 -25.82 -33.92
N ALA A 696 -17.52 -24.90 -34.83
CA ALA A 696 -18.37 -23.76 -35.20
C ALA A 696 -19.53 -24.13 -36.16
N SER A 697 -19.44 -25.30 -36.81
CA SER A 697 -20.49 -25.87 -37.66
C SER A 697 -21.54 -26.64 -36.86
N GLN A 698 -21.18 -27.22 -35.70
CA GLN A 698 -22.12 -27.97 -34.87
C GLN A 698 -22.99 -27.09 -33.95
N GLU A 699 -22.49 -25.94 -33.47
CA GLU A 699 -23.29 -25.03 -32.62
C GLU A 699 -24.43 -24.33 -33.37
N ARG A 700 -24.38 -24.24 -34.72
CA ARG A 700 -25.48 -23.65 -35.50
C ARG A 700 -26.68 -24.58 -35.71
N HIS A 701 -26.55 -25.87 -35.42
CA HIS A 701 -27.62 -26.84 -35.68
C HIS A 701 -28.53 -27.13 -34.48
N SER A 702 -28.30 -26.52 -33.31
CA SER A 702 -29.10 -26.79 -32.11
C SER A 702 -29.98 -25.64 -31.61
N GLU A 703 -30.02 -24.48 -32.27
CA GLU A 703 -30.84 -23.33 -31.82
C GLU A 703 -31.83 -22.75 -32.85
N GLU A 704 -31.99 -23.31 -34.05
CA GLU A 704 -32.97 -22.81 -35.03
C GLU A 704 -33.94 -23.90 -35.50
N THR A 705 -35.08 -24.00 -34.83
CA THR A 705 -36.34 -24.46 -35.44
C THR A 705 -37.36 -23.34 -35.30
N GLY A 706 -37.56 -22.58 -36.37
CA GLY A 706 -38.57 -21.52 -36.44
C GLY A 706 -38.38 -20.59 -37.64
N GLU A 707 -39.08 -20.92 -38.73
CA GLU A 707 -39.46 -20.07 -39.86
C GLU A 707 -38.51 -19.93 -41.07
N THR A 708 -39.17 -20.04 -42.22
CA THR A 708 -38.66 -20.23 -43.57
C THR A 708 -38.58 -18.91 -44.34
N GLY A 709 -37.47 -18.73 -45.09
CA GLY A 709 -37.44 -18.09 -46.41
C GLY A 709 -37.14 -16.58 -46.46
N GLU A 710 -35.93 -16.20 -46.86
CA GLU A 710 -35.63 -15.73 -48.23
C GLU A 710 -34.14 -15.37 -48.39
N THR A 711 -33.66 -15.59 -49.61
CA THR A 711 -32.27 -15.55 -50.09
C THR A 711 -31.69 -14.15 -50.23
N GLY A 712 -30.41 -13.99 -49.89
CA GLY A 712 -29.59 -12.83 -50.27
C GLY A 712 -28.10 -13.07 -50.00
N GLU A 713 -27.36 -13.47 -51.03
CA GLU A 713 -25.89 -13.40 -51.09
C GLU A 713 -25.46 -11.92 -50.99
N THR A 714 -24.47 -11.54 -50.18
CA THR A 714 -23.06 -11.42 -50.62
C THR A 714 -22.18 -10.81 -49.51
N GLY A 715 -20.92 -11.27 -49.42
CA GLY A 715 -19.75 -10.43 -49.11
C GLY A 715 -19.32 -10.22 -47.65
N GLU A 716 -18.35 -11.00 -47.15
CA GLU A 716 -16.93 -10.64 -47.15
C GLU A 716 -16.10 -11.62 -46.29
N SER A 717 -14.95 -11.98 -46.85
CA SER A 717 -13.98 -12.94 -46.33
C SER A 717 -13.41 -12.52 -44.97
N GLY A 718 -13.45 -13.45 -44.02
CA GLY A 718 -12.82 -13.32 -42.71
C GLY A 718 -11.33 -12.99 -42.85
N LYS A 719 -10.94 -11.81 -42.35
CA LYS A 719 -9.57 -11.31 -42.40
C LYS A 719 -8.60 -12.28 -41.72
N ARG A 720 -7.63 -12.75 -42.51
CA ARG A 720 -6.39 -13.45 -42.08
C ARG A 720 -5.68 -12.61 -41.01
N PHE A 721 -5.50 -13.16 -39.81
CA PHE A 721 -4.65 -12.53 -38.78
C PHE A 721 -3.16 -12.73 -39.12
N PRO A 722 -2.29 -11.72 -38.91
CA PRO A 722 -0.89 -11.79 -39.34
C PRO A 722 -0.02 -12.62 -38.38
N LEU A 723 0.67 -13.61 -38.95
CA LEU A 723 1.57 -14.61 -38.33
C LEU A 723 2.97 -14.09 -37.92
N ILE A 724 3.17 -12.77 -37.78
CA ILE A 724 4.53 -12.19 -37.81
C ILE A 724 5.21 -12.10 -36.42
N ALA A 725 4.54 -12.38 -35.30
CA ALA A 725 5.11 -12.20 -33.96
C ALA A 725 5.67 -13.48 -33.28
N ALA A 726 5.99 -14.53 -34.05
CA ALA A 726 6.32 -15.86 -33.48
C ALA A 726 7.82 -16.17 -33.33
N ASN A 727 8.73 -15.33 -33.85
CA ASN A 727 10.15 -15.71 -33.94
C ASN A 727 11.01 -15.43 -32.69
N GLU A 728 10.47 -14.80 -31.63
CA GLU A 728 11.27 -14.39 -30.45
C GLU A 728 10.68 -14.82 -29.10
N ALA A 729 9.63 -15.64 -29.10
CA ALA A 729 8.86 -15.93 -27.91
C ALA A 729 9.18 -17.32 -27.35
N SER A 730 9.38 -17.41 -26.03
CA SER A 730 9.60 -18.68 -25.32
C SER A 730 8.40 -19.63 -25.56
N GLY A 731 8.58 -20.95 -25.44
CA GLY A 731 7.53 -21.93 -25.77
C GLY A 731 6.17 -21.72 -25.07
N THR A 732 6.14 -20.98 -23.96
CA THR A 732 4.92 -20.53 -23.25
C THR A 732 4.21 -19.35 -23.91
N ASP A 733 4.94 -18.45 -24.57
CA ASP A 733 4.36 -17.30 -25.27
C ASP A 733 3.67 -17.70 -26.59
N ALA A 734 4.12 -18.79 -27.21
CA ALA A 734 3.45 -19.40 -28.35
C ALA A 734 2.06 -19.98 -27.98
N LEU A 735 1.86 -20.44 -26.74
CA LEU A 735 0.55 -20.91 -26.27
C LEU A 735 -0.47 -19.77 -26.06
N PHE A 736 -0.02 -18.52 -25.94
CA PHE A 736 -0.90 -17.35 -25.84
C PHE A 736 -1.30 -16.77 -27.21
N SER A 737 -0.55 -17.05 -28.27
CA SER A 737 -0.86 -16.59 -29.63
C SER A 737 -1.85 -17.50 -30.35
N PHE A 738 -1.84 -18.80 -30.02
CA PHE A 738 -2.87 -19.75 -30.41
C PHE A 738 -3.91 -19.86 -29.30
N SER A 739 -5.19 -20.09 -29.60
CA SER A 739 -6.23 -20.31 -28.59
C SER A 739 -6.06 -21.65 -27.87
N ALA A 740 -4.91 -21.85 -27.22
CA ALA A 740 -4.58 -23.06 -26.49
C ALA A 740 -5.46 -23.14 -25.24
N PRO A 741 -6.03 -24.32 -24.95
CA PRO A 741 -6.92 -24.46 -23.82
C PRO A 741 -6.13 -24.35 -22.51
N VAL A 742 -6.60 -23.48 -21.60
CA VAL A 742 -5.98 -23.20 -20.30
C VAL A 742 -6.77 -23.89 -19.20
N LYS A 743 -6.10 -24.58 -18.28
CA LYS A 743 -6.74 -25.08 -17.05
C LYS A 743 -6.95 -23.91 -16.10
N TYR A 744 -8.20 -23.53 -15.87
CA TYR A 744 -8.53 -22.45 -14.94
C TYR A 744 -8.49 -22.94 -13.49
N GLU A 745 -7.97 -22.13 -12.58
CA GLU A 745 -8.02 -22.35 -11.12
C GLU A 745 -9.22 -21.62 -10.49
N TYR A 746 -9.54 -20.45 -11.02
CA TYR A 746 -10.59 -19.58 -10.48
C TYR A 746 -11.58 -19.14 -11.56
N VAL A 747 -12.73 -18.64 -11.12
CA VAL A 747 -13.73 -17.97 -11.94
C VAL A 747 -14.19 -16.68 -11.27
N GLU A 748 -14.44 -15.64 -12.07
CA GLU A 748 -15.00 -14.37 -11.60
C GLU A 748 -16.38 -14.55 -10.97
N LEU A 749 -16.68 -13.80 -9.91
CA LEU A 749 -18.00 -13.86 -9.25
C LEU A 749 -19.12 -13.30 -10.12
N LYS A 750 -18.81 -12.24 -10.89
CA LYS A 750 -19.75 -11.54 -11.76
C LYS A 750 -18.99 -10.96 -12.94
N SER A 751 -19.58 -11.04 -14.14
CA SER A 751 -18.94 -10.49 -15.34
C SER A 751 -18.77 -8.98 -15.31
N SER A 752 -19.58 -8.22 -14.54
CA SER A 752 -19.42 -6.77 -14.35
C SER A 752 -18.47 -6.39 -13.18
N ALA A 753 -17.87 -7.36 -12.48
CA ALA A 753 -17.04 -7.11 -11.29
C ALA A 753 -15.81 -6.24 -11.57
N PHE A 754 -15.32 -6.21 -12.83
CA PHE A 754 -14.20 -5.38 -13.25
C PHE A 754 -14.58 -3.91 -13.51
N LEU A 755 -15.86 -3.55 -13.48
CA LEU A 755 -16.33 -2.17 -13.61
C LEU A 755 -16.37 -1.48 -12.25
N SER A 756 -16.23 -0.15 -12.26
CA SER A 756 -16.52 0.68 -11.08
C SER A 756 -18.03 0.82 -10.88
N ILE A 757 -18.43 1.37 -9.73
CA ILE A 757 -19.83 1.69 -9.44
C ILE A 757 -20.44 2.52 -10.58
N ALA A 758 -19.87 3.68 -10.93
CA ALA A 758 -20.42 4.55 -11.98
C ALA A 758 -20.46 3.87 -13.36
N ALA A 759 -19.41 3.11 -13.73
CA ALA A 759 -19.34 2.45 -15.03
C ALA A 759 -20.36 1.29 -15.17
N SER A 760 -20.72 0.65 -14.06
CA SER A 760 -21.71 -0.44 -14.03
C SER A 760 -23.16 0.03 -14.18
N LEU A 761 -23.42 1.34 -14.03
CA LEU A 761 -24.75 1.91 -14.18
C LEU A 761 -25.13 2.16 -15.64
N THR A 762 -24.15 2.19 -16.55
CA THR A 762 -24.40 2.41 -17.98
C THR A 762 -25.07 1.16 -18.59
N PRO A 763 -26.33 1.26 -19.07
CA PRO A 763 -27.02 0.13 -19.69
C PRO A 763 -26.34 -0.26 -21.00
N TYR A 764 -26.29 -1.56 -21.28
CA TYR A 764 -25.74 -2.13 -22.53
C TYR A 764 -24.35 -1.59 -22.91
N SER A 765 -23.49 -1.33 -21.92
CA SER A 765 -22.17 -0.71 -22.14
C SER A 765 -21.23 -1.49 -23.08
N HIS A 766 -21.48 -2.78 -23.29
CA HIS A 766 -20.77 -3.65 -24.23
C HIS A 766 -21.13 -3.42 -25.71
N HIS A 767 -22.26 -2.76 -25.99
CA HIS A 767 -22.63 -2.32 -27.34
C HIS A 767 -22.12 -0.91 -27.67
N ASN A 768 -21.59 -0.20 -26.68
CA ASN A 768 -21.05 1.14 -26.85
C ASN A 768 -19.54 1.09 -27.12
N GLN A 769 -19.07 2.00 -27.98
CA GLN A 769 -17.64 2.24 -28.12
C GLN A 769 -17.04 2.71 -26.78
N SER A 770 -15.86 2.20 -26.41
CA SER A 770 -15.21 2.48 -25.12
C SER A 770 -15.17 3.97 -24.72
N PRO A 771 -14.79 4.93 -25.60
CA PRO A 771 -14.76 6.34 -25.23
C PRO A 771 -16.11 6.89 -24.76
N ARG A 772 -17.24 6.41 -25.31
CA ARG A 772 -18.59 6.82 -24.89
C ARG A 772 -18.89 6.41 -23.45
N ASN A 773 -18.45 5.23 -23.05
CA ASN A 773 -18.59 4.76 -21.67
C ASN A 773 -17.73 5.58 -20.70
N ILE A 774 -16.53 5.98 -21.12
CA ILE A 774 -15.64 6.86 -20.34
C ILE A 774 -16.31 8.22 -20.14
N TYR A 775 -16.81 8.83 -21.23
CA TYR A 775 -17.53 10.10 -21.18
C TYR A 775 -18.78 10.01 -20.30
N GLN A 776 -19.54 8.92 -20.38
CA GLN A 776 -20.74 8.74 -19.54
C GLN A 776 -20.39 8.75 -18.04
N CYS A 777 -19.28 8.13 -17.63
CA CYS A 777 -18.83 8.19 -16.23
C CYS A 777 -18.54 9.63 -15.77
N GLN A 778 -18.01 10.46 -16.66
CA GLN A 778 -17.73 11.87 -16.39
C GLN A 778 -19.01 12.70 -16.32
N MET A 779 -19.90 12.53 -17.29
CA MET A 779 -21.18 13.25 -17.35
C MET A 779 -22.06 12.91 -16.14
N LEU A 780 -22.13 11.63 -15.75
CA LEU A 780 -22.89 11.20 -14.59
C LEU A 780 -22.46 11.89 -13.29
N LYS A 781 -21.17 12.23 -13.14
CA LYS A 781 -20.65 12.97 -11.97
C LYS A 781 -20.91 14.47 -12.02
N GLN A 782 -21.47 14.98 -13.11
CA GLN A 782 -21.78 16.40 -13.31
C GLN A 782 -23.29 16.67 -13.40
N THR A 783 -24.12 15.63 -13.51
CA THR A 783 -25.58 15.81 -13.61
C THR A 783 -26.17 16.43 -12.34
N MET A 784 -27.24 17.20 -12.52
CA MET A 784 -28.11 17.56 -11.40
C MET A 784 -28.99 16.36 -11.06
N GLY A 785 -29.02 15.97 -9.79
CA GLY A 785 -29.82 14.85 -9.31
C GLY A 785 -30.33 15.12 -7.91
N THR A 786 -30.34 14.08 -7.08
CA THR A 786 -30.60 14.21 -5.64
C THR A 786 -29.28 14.12 -4.88
N PRO A 787 -28.77 15.21 -4.28
CA PRO A 787 -27.46 15.19 -3.60
C PRO A 787 -27.53 14.57 -2.19
N PHE A 788 -28.64 14.77 -1.47
CA PHE A 788 -28.92 14.30 -0.12
C PHE A 788 -30.41 14.48 0.20
N HIS A 789 -30.91 13.81 1.25
CA HIS A 789 -32.31 13.91 1.68
C HIS A 789 -32.49 14.91 2.84
N SER A 790 -31.47 15.08 3.68
CA SER A 790 -31.38 15.99 4.83
C SER A 790 -31.27 17.49 4.46
N ILE A 791 -32.01 17.93 3.43
CA ILE A 791 -31.94 19.29 2.88
C ILE A 791 -32.11 20.40 3.94
N PRO A 792 -33.07 20.32 4.88
CA PRO A 792 -33.27 21.39 5.87
C PRO A 792 -32.06 21.61 6.79
N PHE A 793 -31.21 20.59 6.98
CA PHE A 793 -30.11 20.59 7.94
C PHE A 793 -28.74 20.77 7.28
N ARG A 794 -28.71 21.09 5.97
CA ARG A 794 -27.47 21.26 5.21
C ARG A 794 -27.35 22.66 4.63
N HIS A 795 -26.21 23.29 4.92
CA HIS A 795 -25.84 24.62 4.42
C HIS A 795 -24.55 24.56 3.59
N ASP A 796 -24.54 23.65 2.61
CA ASP A 796 -23.42 23.56 1.67
C ASP A 796 -23.31 24.86 0.83
N ASN A 797 -22.11 25.18 0.34
CA ASN A 797 -21.86 26.39 -0.44
C ASN A 797 -22.75 26.46 -1.69
N LYS A 798 -22.91 25.32 -2.37
CA LYS A 798 -23.78 25.15 -3.55
C LYS A 798 -24.34 23.73 -3.55
N ALA A 799 -25.65 23.59 -3.71
CA ALA A 799 -26.29 22.30 -3.95
C ALA A 799 -27.20 22.40 -5.18
N TYR A 800 -27.20 21.35 -6.01
CA TYR A 800 -27.98 21.27 -7.24
C TYR A 800 -29.01 20.16 -7.09
N ARG A 801 -30.29 20.48 -7.31
CA ARG A 801 -31.38 19.53 -7.10
C ARG A 801 -32.31 19.51 -8.30
N LEU A 802 -32.61 18.32 -8.80
CA LEU A 802 -33.69 18.09 -9.75
C LEU A 802 -35.03 17.97 -8.99
N ILE A 803 -36.09 18.63 -9.46
CA ILE A 803 -37.37 18.70 -8.72
C ILE A 803 -38.26 17.49 -8.98
N THR A 804 -38.31 17.02 -10.22
CA THR A 804 -39.13 15.88 -10.65
C THR A 804 -38.29 14.71 -11.16
N PRO A 805 -37.30 14.21 -10.38
CA PRO A 805 -36.47 13.11 -10.83
C PRO A 805 -37.30 11.81 -10.91
N GLN A 806 -36.99 10.96 -11.88
CA GLN A 806 -37.68 9.69 -12.08
C GLN A 806 -36.71 8.51 -12.02
N ARG A 807 -37.23 7.36 -11.62
CA ARG A 807 -36.50 6.10 -11.73
C ARG A 807 -36.33 5.73 -13.21
N PRO A 808 -35.14 5.33 -13.66
CA PRO A 808 -34.94 4.91 -15.04
C PRO A 808 -35.75 3.65 -15.36
N LEU A 809 -36.35 3.58 -16.55
CA LEU A 809 -37.07 2.39 -17.01
C LEU A 809 -36.09 1.23 -17.26
N VAL A 810 -35.00 1.48 -17.99
CA VAL A 810 -33.93 0.52 -18.25
C VAL A 810 -32.85 0.66 -17.18
N ARG A 811 -32.66 -0.38 -16.37
CA ARG A 811 -31.72 -0.38 -15.23
C ARG A 811 -30.86 -1.62 -15.24
N THR A 812 -29.59 -1.45 -14.91
CA THR A 812 -28.70 -2.57 -14.65
C THR A 812 -29.04 -3.22 -13.30
N GLU A 813 -28.67 -4.49 -13.12
CA GLU A 813 -28.80 -5.17 -11.84
C GLU A 813 -28.03 -4.43 -10.73
N ASP A 814 -26.85 -3.88 -11.08
CA ASP A 814 -26.01 -3.11 -10.16
C ASP A 814 -26.69 -1.81 -9.71
N TYR A 815 -27.48 -1.16 -10.58
CA TYR A 815 -28.27 0.03 -10.21
C TYR A 815 -29.26 -0.26 -9.08
N ARG A 816 -29.97 -1.41 -9.16
CA ARG A 816 -30.90 -1.85 -8.10
C ARG A 816 -30.16 -2.30 -6.85
N ARG A 817 -29.06 -3.04 -7.00
CA ARG A 817 -28.26 -3.53 -5.88
C ARG A 817 -27.70 -2.42 -5.00
N PHE A 818 -27.38 -1.26 -5.59
CA PHE A 818 -26.86 -0.11 -4.87
C PHE A 818 -27.94 0.88 -4.41
N ASP A 819 -29.22 0.54 -4.58
CA ASP A 819 -30.37 1.37 -4.18
C ASP A 819 -30.32 2.82 -4.71
N PHE A 820 -29.80 3.01 -5.94
CA PHE A 820 -29.81 4.33 -6.59
C PHE A 820 -31.21 4.83 -6.96
N ASP A 821 -32.24 4.01 -6.76
CA ASP A 821 -33.65 4.37 -6.92
C ASP A 821 -34.09 5.49 -5.96
N ASP A 822 -33.43 5.63 -4.81
CA ASP A 822 -33.71 6.69 -3.83
C ASP A 822 -32.93 7.99 -4.15
N TYR A 823 -31.89 7.88 -4.97
CA TYR A 823 -31.10 8.99 -5.48
C TYR A 823 -31.19 9.14 -7.01
N PRO A 824 -32.40 9.35 -7.56
CA PRO A 824 -32.58 9.48 -9.00
C PRO A 824 -31.90 10.75 -9.53
N SER A 825 -31.26 10.60 -10.69
CA SER A 825 -30.37 11.62 -11.30
C SER A 825 -30.83 12.10 -12.68
N GLY A 826 -32.06 11.76 -13.09
CA GLY A 826 -32.60 12.12 -14.39
C GLY A 826 -34.12 11.96 -14.49
N VAL A 827 -34.65 12.10 -15.71
CA VAL A 827 -36.07 11.90 -16.04
C VAL A 827 -36.17 10.99 -17.26
N ASN A 828 -37.26 10.22 -17.36
CA ASN A 828 -37.54 9.47 -18.58
C ASN A 828 -38.16 10.41 -19.61
N ALA A 829 -37.57 10.48 -20.80
CA ALA A 829 -38.03 11.31 -21.90
C ALA A 829 -38.29 10.45 -23.14
N VAL A 830 -39.32 10.82 -23.91
CA VAL A 830 -39.55 10.24 -25.24
C VAL A 830 -38.60 10.93 -26.21
N VAL A 831 -37.72 10.16 -26.84
CA VAL A 831 -36.70 10.65 -27.77
C VAL A 831 -37.09 10.21 -29.18
N ALA A 832 -37.19 11.16 -30.10
CA ALA A 832 -37.37 10.90 -31.53
C ALA A 832 -36.03 11.12 -32.25
N VAL A 833 -35.52 10.10 -32.94
CA VAL A 833 -34.29 10.20 -33.74
C VAL A 833 -34.71 10.51 -35.18
N MET A 834 -34.75 11.79 -35.53
CA MET A 834 -35.14 12.27 -36.86
C MET A 834 -34.49 13.61 -37.15
N CYS A 835 -34.18 13.88 -38.42
CA CYS A 835 -33.80 15.20 -38.89
C CYS A 835 -35.08 15.96 -39.26
N TYR A 836 -35.48 16.94 -38.46
CA TYR A 836 -36.76 17.64 -38.67
C TYR A 836 -36.64 19.16 -38.71
N THR A 837 -36.00 19.75 -37.69
CA THR A 837 -36.04 21.21 -37.50
C THR A 837 -34.92 21.96 -38.20
N GLY A 838 -33.81 21.27 -38.52
CA GLY A 838 -32.58 21.88 -39.00
C GLY A 838 -31.75 22.55 -37.89
N PHE A 839 -32.25 22.63 -36.66
CA PHE A 839 -31.55 23.15 -35.48
C PHE A 839 -30.93 22.04 -34.61
N ASP A 840 -30.98 20.80 -35.08
CA ASP A 840 -30.54 19.56 -34.45
C ASP A 840 -29.19 19.05 -35.03
N MET A 841 -28.40 19.95 -35.63
CA MET A 841 -27.06 19.66 -36.16
C MET A 841 -25.97 19.82 -35.08
N GLU A 842 -24.82 19.15 -35.26
CA GLU A 842 -23.61 19.30 -34.40
C GLU A 842 -23.88 19.15 -32.89
N ASP A 843 -24.43 18.00 -32.48
CA ASP A 843 -24.77 17.65 -31.09
C ASP A 843 -25.88 18.51 -30.42
N ALA A 844 -26.55 19.38 -31.18
CA ALA A 844 -27.72 20.12 -30.69
C ALA A 844 -28.94 19.20 -30.54
N MET A 845 -29.79 19.51 -29.55
CA MET A 845 -31.05 18.80 -29.32
C MET A 845 -32.20 19.78 -29.13
N ILE A 846 -33.39 19.40 -29.60
CA ILE A 846 -34.61 20.20 -29.48
C ILE A 846 -35.47 19.66 -28.34
N LEU A 847 -35.92 20.55 -27.46
CA LEU A 847 -36.81 20.23 -26.36
C LEU A 847 -38.24 20.65 -26.69
N ASN A 848 -39.21 19.81 -26.34
CA ASN A 848 -40.62 20.15 -26.46
C ASN A 848 -40.99 21.24 -25.45
N LYS A 849 -41.33 22.43 -25.95
CA LYS A 849 -41.71 23.61 -25.14
C LYS A 849 -42.85 23.30 -24.17
N GLY A 850 -43.92 22.63 -24.62
CA GLY A 850 -45.04 22.29 -23.76
C GLY A 850 -44.67 21.30 -22.64
N SER A 851 -43.67 20.44 -22.84
CA SER A 851 -43.14 19.59 -21.76
C SER A 851 -42.30 20.39 -20.76
N MET A 852 -41.50 21.35 -21.23
CA MET A 852 -40.70 22.22 -20.35
C MET A 852 -41.58 23.13 -19.48
N GLU A 853 -42.62 23.73 -20.05
CA GLU A 853 -43.60 24.56 -19.32
C GLU A 853 -44.39 23.77 -18.26
N ARG A 854 -44.55 22.45 -18.46
CA ARG A 854 -45.12 21.52 -17.45
C ARG A 854 -44.12 21.10 -16.37
N GLY A 855 -42.89 21.63 -16.38
CA GLY A 855 -41.88 21.38 -15.35
C GLY A 855 -40.91 20.24 -15.66
N ALA A 856 -40.86 19.73 -16.90
CA ALA A 856 -39.81 18.79 -17.29
C ALA A 856 -38.42 19.44 -17.17
N PHE A 857 -37.46 18.69 -16.64
CA PHE A 857 -36.06 19.13 -16.44
C PHE A 857 -35.87 20.32 -15.46
N HIS A 858 -36.90 20.69 -14.68
CA HIS A 858 -36.80 21.80 -13.74
C HIS A 858 -35.87 21.47 -12.56
N GLY A 859 -34.90 22.33 -12.30
CA GLY A 859 -33.92 22.17 -11.22
C GLY A 859 -33.76 23.45 -10.39
N CYS A 860 -33.36 23.29 -9.13
CA CYS A 860 -33.09 24.38 -8.21
C CYS A 860 -31.63 24.37 -7.74
N VAL A 861 -31.06 25.55 -7.55
CA VAL A 861 -29.71 25.73 -7.02
C VAL A 861 -29.80 26.45 -5.67
N TYR A 862 -29.37 25.77 -4.62
CA TYR A 862 -29.26 26.35 -3.28
C TYR A 862 -27.86 26.94 -3.10
N LYS A 863 -27.78 28.17 -2.60
CA LYS A 863 -26.51 28.84 -2.26
C LYS A 863 -26.61 29.41 -0.86
N SER A 864 -25.67 29.01 -0.01
CA SER A 864 -25.57 29.48 1.37
C SER A 864 -24.50 30.57 1.45
N LYS A 865 -24.80 31.71 2.09
CA LYS A 865 -23.83 32.78 2.35
C LYS A 865 -23.78 33.06 3.84
N VAL A 866 -22.64 32.79 4.45
CA VAL A 866 -22.40 33.11 5.86
C VAL A 866 -22.00 34.57 5.96
N ILE A 867 -22.80 35.36 6.69
CA ILE A 867 -22.52 36.77 6.97
C ILE A 867 -22.14 36.85 8.45
N ASP A 868 -20.85 37.02 8.69
CA ASP A 868 -20.30 37.20 10.02
C ASP A 868 -20.15 38.69 10.30
N ALA A 869 -20.89 39.18 11.30
CA ALA A 869 -20.87 40.57 11.74
C ALA A 869 -19.72 40.87 12.73
N ALA A 870 -18.92 39.87 13.10
CA ALA A 870 -17.81 40.07 14.03
C ALA A 870 -16.70 40.93 13.41
N PRO A 871 -16.10 41.85 14.18
CA PRO A 871 -14.98 42.66 13.70
C PRO A 871 -13.78 41.76 13.35
N ALA A 872 -12.99 42.15 12.34
CA ALA A 872 -11.86 41.34 11.85
C ALA A 872 -10.84 40.97 12.95
N SER A 873 -10.75 41.77 14.02
CA SER A 873 -9.91 41.51 15.20
C SER A 873 -10.40 40.34 16.08
N ALA A 874 -11.70 40.05 16.11
CA ALA A 874 -12.28 38.98 16.92
C ALA A 874 -11.96 37.57 16.36
N ARG A 875 -11.75 37.43 15.05
CA ARG A 875 -11.41 36.14 14.41
C ARG A 875 -10.05 35.57 14.85
N ALA A 876 -9.09 36.42 15.22
CA ALA A 876 -7.75 35.97 15.61
C ALA A 876 -7.69 35.28 16.99
N VAL A 877 -8.76 35.37 17.78
CA VAL A 877 -8.85 34.81 19.13
C VAL A 877 -9.50 33.42 19.13
N GLY A 878 -10.47 33.17 18.25
CA GLY A 878 -11.17 31.89 18.14
C GLY A 878 -10.31 30.73 17.59
N ASP A 879 -9.40 31.00 16.66
CA ASP A 879 -8.46 29.98 16.14
C ASP A 879 -7.31 29.64 17.13
N LYS A 880 -7.22 30.34 18.26
CA LYS A 880 -6.24 30.10 19.33
C LYS A 880 -6.80 29.31 20.51
N GLN A 881 -8.10 29.00 20.54
CA GLN A 881 -8.76 28.24 21.61
C GLN A 881 -8.94 26.76 21.25
#